data_AF-A0A8J2SVK0-F1
#
_entry.id   AF-A0A8J2SVK0-F1
#
_cell.length_a   1.000
_cell.length_b   1.000
_cell.length_c   1.000
_cell.angle_alpha   90.00
_cell.angle_beta   90.00
_cell.angle_gamma   90.00
#
_symmetry.space_group_name_H-M   'P 1'
#
loop_
_entity.id
_entity.type
_entity.pdbx_description
1 polymer ?
#
loop_
_entity_poly.entity_id
_entity_poly.type
_entity_poly.pdbx_seq_one_letter_code
_entity_poly.pdbx_strand_id
1 'polypeptide(L)'
;MHLLALVAAAALRRTNALSAPNLRPRTVQQHLRPRTVQLDTDWHATIYERDDIAASVEAWMATDDNVVDPFGGVAWPGAVVAARKLRNHGVAGKVVCCLGCGTGVEVLAAASLNASRVIALDYSDEALELCEKGAENYTCVETCHFDVRRDTIPACDVLVAADVFYSKDLSIACGRACGAALRTNKRPVLISTDSQRYAGHTAAFLQALDVDLARFERTTLPDFVGSGLLVEGDQTYDAHVDVLMLDFAGADDEVFTTARVLPGGCVGLWSHHKERIGGGEVEALLAAFGRSDGLVRLSKKSDGSIVAAYRERRTCERMDLITLPCPPRPPGVPPGVKHGAWGGYRAAIAEAMAHGADAALLVDADGCIVDGDRALPVILGADGIIRHPGPADGAVASATLAAVLKEAPPCEVREERLSMEMILNAREVVLLGSGVGCVAVQSVDGVVLDTSGDELVSTFAAALDAAHQNDALRPSIEHPLLRRLAVGEEVGNIRRLSSKPSAFYVRSLLSERDCGAIKAMAQVANMTQARTYGGGTTARTKCEVSWISPPPALTADVAVMFFSPEALERPGGGCEDLQVLRYAEGGGYSMHHDGNARALTVLYYLNGVGETWLPLADAPPRPKNGEDAMARAAKLDPDTDGVRVTAPAAGDALAFFSLDDSDGSYDWSAVHRALPSTGEKWVANHWFRVGGLGLPTPDPREDML
;
A
#
# COMPACT_ATOMS: atom_id res chain seq x y z
N MET A 1 12.41 7.16 24.20
CA MET A 1 11.62 8.35 23.79
C MET A 1 12.31 9.72 24.01
N HIS A 2 13.58 9.80 24.47
CA HIS A 2 14.30 11.09 24.60
C HIS A 2 15.41 11.33 23.54
N LEU A 3 15.71 10.33 22.71
CA LEU A 3 16.74 10.40 21.63
C LEU A 3 16.29 11.23 20.41
N LEU A 4 14.97 11.27 20.14
CA LEU A 4 14.40 11.83 18.90
C LEU A 4 14.40 13.37 18.83
N ALA A 5 14.44 14.08 19.97
CA ALA A 5 14.28 15.53 19.98
C ALA A 5 15.61 16.31 19.84
N LEU A 6 16.73 15.74 20.31
CA LEU A 6 18.04 16.40 20.31
C LEU A 6 18.79 16.26 18.98
N VAL A 7 18.75 15.08 18.35
CA VAL A 7 19.40 14.82 17.05
C VAL A 7 18.67 15.56 15.91
N ALA A 8 17.34 15.60 15.95
CA ALA A 8 16.54 16.34 14.98
C ALA A 8 16.77 17.87 15.07
N ALA A 9 16.95 18.42 16.27
CA ALA A 9 17.17 19.86 16.49
C ALA A 9 18.52 20.36 15.96
N ALA A 10 19.55 19.50 15.91
CA ALA A 10 20.84 19.82 15.32
C ALA A 10 20.85 19.68 13.78
N ALA A 11 20.17 18.65 13.24
CA ALA A 11 20.05 18.42 11.80
C ALA A 11 19.21 19.49 11.08
N LEU A 12 18.23 20.10 11.75
CA LEU A 12 17.34 21.15 11.19
C LEU A 12 18.01 22.52 10.98
N ARG A 13 19.26 22.73 11.40
CA ARG A 13 19.94 24.05 11.33
C ARG A 13 20.86 24.26 10.12
N ARG A 14 21.06 23.28 9.23
CA ARG A 14 22.08 23.37 8.17
C ARG A 14 21.45 23.47 6.78
N THR A 15 21.43 24.67 6.19
CA THR A 15 21.25 24.87 4.73
C THR A 15 22.42 25.66 4.12
N ASN A 16 22.89 25.15 2.98
CA ASN A 16 23.72 25.73 1.92
C ASN A 16 25.23 26.02 2.12
N ALA A 17 25.99 25.41 1.18
CA ALA A 17 27.10 25.95 0.37
C ALA A 17 28.53 25.36 0.52
N LEU A 18 28.95 24.70 -0.57
CA LEU A 18 30.24 24.59 -1.28
C LEU A 18 31.62 24.66 -0.55
N SER A 19 32.31 23.51 -0.64
CA SER A 19 33.74 23.25 -0.95
C SER A 19 34.91 23.88 -0.17
N ALA A 20 35.79 23.02 0.38
CA ALA A 20 37.26 23.06 0.20
C ALA A 20 37.93 21.74 0.72
N PRO A 21 39.11 21.32 0.20
CA PRO A 21 39.75 20.03 0.52
C PRO A 21 40.91 20.14 1.54
N ASN A 22 41.34 18.97 2.02
CA ASN A 22 42.66 18.61 2.60
C ASN A 22 42.83 18.62 4.13
N LEU A 23 43.05 17.45 4.75
CA LEU A 23 44.37 16.89 5.15
C LEU A 23 44.17 15.73 6.15
N ARG A 24 44.70 14.55 5.84
CA ARG A 24 44.73 13.38 6.75
C ARG A 24 45.82 13.53 7.81
N PRO A 25 45.54 13.30 9.11
CA PRO A 25 46.50 12.76 10.05
C PRO A 25 46.27 11.26 10.21
N ARG A 26 47.25 10.45 9.79
CA ARG A 26 47.37 9.03 10.16
C ARG A 26 47.57 8.92 11.68
N THR A 27 46.51 8.65 12.45
CA THR A 27 46.59 8.06 13.80
C THR A 27 45.20 7.63 14.32
N VAL A 28 44.68 6.49 13.86
CA VAL A 28 43.46 5.85 14.43
C VAL A 28 43.82 4.68 15.38
N GLN A 29 45.09 4.26 15.43
CA GLN A 29 45.49 3.02 16.12
C GLN A 29 45.39 3.00 17.65
N GLN A 30 45.01 4.09 18.34
CA GLN A 30 45.13 4.14 19.80
C GLN A 30 43.84 3.84 20.59
N HIS A 31 42.69 3.66 19.93
CA HIS A 31 41.38 3.62 20.61
C HIS A 31 40.34 2.71 19.93
N LEU A 32 40.69 1.45 19.66
CA LEU A 32 39.82 0.46 18.99
C LEU A 32 39.66 -0.81 19.82
N ARG A 33 38.45 -1.39 19.82
CA ARG A 33 38.16 -2.68 20.47
C ARG A 33 37.59 -3.71 19.48
N PRO A 34 37.96 -5.00 19.60
CA PRO A 34 37.30 -6.06 18.86
C PRO A 34 35.91 -6.35 19.46
N ARG A 35 34.91 -6.60 18.60
CA ARG A 35 33.57 -7.05 19.00
C ARG A 35 33.18 -8.29 18.20
N THR A 36 32.75 -9.33 18.89
CA THR A 36 32.06 -10.46 18.27
C THR A 36 30.58 -10.13 18.14
N VAL A 37 30.10 -9.95 16.92
CA VAL A 37 28.69 -9.69 16.60
C VAL A 37 28.03 -11.01 16.22
N GLN A 38 27.00 -11.40 16.97
CA GLN A 38 26.22 -12.59 16.68
C GLN A 38 25.30 -12.32 15.49
N LEU A 39 25.50 -13.04 14.38
CA LEU A 39 24.68 -12.92 13.17
C LEU A 39 23.48 -13.86 13.22
N ASP A 40 23.68 -15.10 13.66
CA ASP A 40 22.64 -16.09 13.96
C ASP A 40 23.19 -17.13 14.96
N THR A 41 22.39 -18.11 15.38
CA THR A 41 22.70 -19.13 16.39
C THR A 41 24.10 -19.76 16.25
N ASP A 42 24.53 -20.05 15.02
CA ASP A 42 25.79 -20.72 14.69
C ASP A 42 26.75 -19.83 13.87
N TRP A 43 26.45 -18.54 13.74
CA TRP A 43 27.16 -17.65 12.82
C TRP A 43 27.45 -16.30 13.47
N HIS A 44 28.72 -15.88 13.43
CA HIS A 44 29.18 -14.62 14.01
C HIS A 44 30.27 -13.99 13.14
N ALA A 45 30.47 -12.69 13.32
CA ALA A 45 31.59 -11.95 12.73
C ALA A 45 32.37 -11.22 13.83
N THR A 46 33.69 -11.16 13.71
CA THR A 46 34.53 -10.32 14.58
C THR A 46 34.86 -9.04 13.84
N ILE A 47 34.34 -7.91 14.34
CA ILE A 47 34.61 -6.58 13.80
C ILE A 47 35.53 -5.80 14.75
N TYR A 48 35.97 -4.63 14.31
CA TYR A 48 36.59 -3.62 15.15
C TYR A 48 35.73 -2.36 15.17
N GLU A 49 35.61 -1.75 16.33
CA GLU A 49 34.85 -0.52 16.55
C GLU A 49 35.63 0.44 17.47
N ARG A 50 35.21 1.69 17.56
CA ARG A 50 35.74 2.65 18.54
C ARG A 50 35.47 2.17 19.97
N ASP A 51 36.43 2.39 20.86
CA ASP A 51 36.30 2.08 22.29
C ASP A 51 35.39 3.06 23.04
N ASP A 52 35.42 4.35 22.68
CA ASP A 52 34.54 5.41 23.20
C ASP A 52 33.89 6.21 22.07
N ILE A 53 32.81 5.64 21.52
CA ILE A 53 32.01 6.32 20.50
C ILE A 53 31.21 7.49 21.08
N ALA A 54 30.86 7.46 22.37
CA ALA A 54 30.02 8.47 22.99
C ALA A 54 30.73 9.82 23.04
N ALA A 55 31.99 9.84 23.48
CA ALA A 55 32.81 11.05 23.43
C ALA A 55 33.00 11.58 22.01
N SER A 56 33.10 10.68 21.01
CA SER A 56 33.23 11.05 19.60
C SER A 56 31.96 11.74 19.08
N VAL A 57 30.79 11.24 19.43
CA VAL A 57 29.49 11.84 19.08
C VAL A 57 29.31 13.18 19.79
N GLU A 58 29.64 13.27 21.08
CA GLU A 58 29.58 14.53 21.83
C GLU A 58 30.47 15.61 21.22
N ALA A 59 31.71 15.25 20.86
CA ALA A 59 32.64 16.14 20.19
C ALA A 59 32.10 16.60 18.83
N TRP A 60 31.57 15.68 18.03
CA TRP A 60 30.95 16.01 16.74
C TRP A 60 29.75 16.95 16.90
N MET A 61 28.87 16.70 17.87
CA MET A 61 27.74 17.58 18.19
C MET A 61 28.16 18.98 18.65
N ALA A 62 29.35 19.12 19.23
CA ALA A 62 29.92 20.38 19.68
C ALA A 62 30.64 21.18 18.57
N THR A 63 30.80 20.61 17.37
CA THR A 63 31.47 21.27 16.24
C THR A 63 30.50 21.91 15.25
N ASP A 64 30.77 23.16 14.86
CA ASP A 64 30.03 23.88 13.81
C ASP A 64 30.54 23.56 12.39
N ASP A 65 31.66 22.85 12.27
CA ASP A 65 32.31 22.52 11.00
C ASP A 65 31.68 21.29 10.30
N ASN A 66 31.97 21.13 9.01
CA ASN A 66 31.63 19.95 8.21
C ASN A 66 32.59 18.79 8.50
N VAL A 67 32.63 18.34 9.75
CA VAL A 67 33.40 17.18 10.17
C VAL A 67 32.63 15.89 9.83
N VAL A 68 33.35 14.86 9.38
CA VAL A 68 32.83 13.50 9.14
C VAL A 68 32.13 13.02 10.41
N ASP A 69 30.92 12.48 10.27
CA ASP A 69 30.19 11.94 11.42
C ASP A 69 30.85 10.64 11.93
N PRO A 70 30.76 10.34 13.24
CA PRO A 70 31.40 9.15 13.81
C PRO A 70 30.56 7.87 13.66
N PHE A 71 29.39 7.90 13.01
CA PHE A 71 28.40 6.81 13.08
C PHE A 71 28.88 5.50 12.45
N GLY A 72 29.81 5.56 11.48
CA GLY A 72 30.46 4.38 10.89
C GLY A 72 31.43 3.63 11.82
N GLY A 73 31.71 4.18 13.01
CA GLY A 73 32.66 3.62 13.96
C GLY A 73 32.14 2.48 14.84
N VAL A 74 30.86 2.09 14.69
CA VAL A 74 30.20 1.06 15.52
C VAL A 74 29.28 0.14 14.69
N ALA A 75 28.97 -1.04 15.23
CA ALA A 75 28.00 -1.95 14.62
C ALA A 75 26.56 -1.46 14.82
N TRP A 76 25.79 -1.48 13.74
CA TRP A 76 24.37 -1.19 13.76
C TRP A 76 23.51 -2.46 13.62
N PRO A 77 22.30 -2.50 14.24
CA PRO A 77 21.39 -3.65 14.13
C PRO A 77 20.98 -3.99 12.69
N GLY A 78 20.80 -2.99 11.83
CA GLY A 78 20.37 -3.19 10.45
C GLY A 78 21.44 -3.91 9.62
N ALA A 79 22.72 -3.74 9.91
CA ALA A 79 23.82 -4.50 9.31
C ALA A 79 23.75 -6.01 9.62
N VAL A 80 23.36 -6.39 10.85
CA VAL A 80 23.11 -7.79 11.22
C VAL A 80 21.91 -8.37 10.46
N VAL A 81 20.84 -7.59 10.33
CA VAL A 81 19.66 -8.01 9.55
C VAL A 81 20.02 -8.16 8.07
N ALA A 82 20.84 -7.26 7.51
CA ALA A 82 21.35 -7.37 6.14
C ALA A 82 22.20 -8.63 5.95
N ALA A 83 23.08 -8.98 6.89
CA ALA A 83 23.84 -10.24 6.89
C ALA A 83 22.93 -11.48 6.82
N ARG A 84 21.85 -11.51 7.62
CA ARG A 84 20.85 -12.60 7.56
C ARG A 84 20.17 -12.68 6.19
N LYS A 85 19.83 -11.53 5.59
CA LYS A 85 19.24 -11.48 4.25
C LYS A 85 20.21 -11.98 3.17
N LEU A 86 21.49 -11.63 3.26
CA LEU A 86 22.54 -12.14 2.36
C LEU A 86 22.64 -13.67 2.42
N ARG A 87 22.64 -14.25 3.64
CA ARG A 87 22.65 -15.71 3.80
C ARG A 87 21.43 -16.39 3.20
N ASN A 88 20.24 -15.85 3.47
CA ASN A 88 18.98 -16.40 2.97
C ASN A 88 18.88 -16.32 1.44
N HIS A 89 19.42 -15.26 0.83
CA HIS A 89 19.47 -15.12 -0.62
C HIS A 89 20.52 -16.02 -1.28
N GLY A 90 21.63 -16.27 -0.59
CA GLY A 90 22.77 -17.04 -1.12
C GLY A 90 23.68 -16.17 -2.00
N VAL A 91 24.92 -15.98 -1.55
CA VAL A 91 25.90 -15.08 -2.20
C VAL A 91 27.18 -15.77 -2.66
N ALA A 92 27.26 -17.09 -2.54
CA ALA A 92 28.43 -17.85 -2.98
C ALA A 92 28.73 -17.58 -4.47
N GLY A 93 29.97 -17.21 -4.77
CA GLY A 93 30.44 -16.89 -6.13
C GLY A 93 29.96 -15.54 -6.70
N LYS A 94 29.10 -14.79 -5.99
CA LYS A 94 28.58 -13.49 -6.43
C LYS A 94 29.49 -12.33 -6.06
N VAL A 95 29.41 -11.24 -6.82
CA VAL A 95 30.00 -9.94 -6.47
C VAL A 95 29.01 -9.17 -5.60
N VAL A 96 29.39 -8.88 -4.36
CA VAL A 96 28.58 -8.13 -3.39
C VAL A 96 29.16 -6.74 -3.22
N CYS A 97 28.32 -5.71 -3.25
CA CYS A 97 28.70 -4.32 -3.01
C CYS A 97 27.96 -3.79 -1.78
N CYS A 98 28.67 -3.25 -0.80
CA CYS A 98 28.12 -2.74 0.45
C CYS A 98 28.35 -1.22 0.53
N LEU A 99 27.27 -0.46 0.49
CA LEU A 99 27.26 1.00 0.60
C LEU A 99 27.15 1.43 2.06
N GLY A 100 28.11 2.25 2.50
CA GLY A 100 28.22 2.69 3.89
C GLY A 100 28.62 1.53 4.80
N CYS A 101 29.77 0.90 4.51
CA CYS A 101 30.15 -0.37 5.14
C CYS A 101 30.37 -0.29 6.66
N GLY A 102 30.61 0.91 7.23
CA GLY A 102 30.86 1.07 8.66
C GLY A 102 31.96 0.12 9.16
N THR A 103 31.70 -0.59 10.26
CA THR A 103 32.64 -1.60 10.81
C THR A 103 32.73 -2.90 9.99
N GLY A 104 31.94 -3.05 8.93
CA GLY A 104 32.00 -4.17 8.00
C GLY A 104 31.21 -5.44 8.38
N VAL A 105 30.16 -5.35 9.21
CA VAL A 105 29.42 -6.54 9.66
C VAL A 105 28.87 -7.36 8.48
N GLU A 106 28.15 -6.72 7.56
CA GLU A 106 27.57 -7.34 6.37
C GLU A 106 28.64 -7.67 5.29
N VAL A 107 29.76 -6.94 5.29
CA VAL A 107 30.92 -7.22 4.44
C VAL A 107 31.57 -8.55 4.83
N LEU A 108 31.89 -8.73 6.11
CA LEU A 108 32.45 -9.96 6.64
C LEU A 108 31.48 -11.13 6.52
N ALA A 109 30.18 -10.86 6.70
CA ALA A 109 29.14 -11.84 6.46
C ALA A 109 29.17 -12.35 5.00
N ALA A 110 29.16 -11.44 4.02
CA ALA A 110 29.24 -11.80 2.60
C ALA A 110 30.52 -12.60 2.27
N ALA A 111 31.67 -12.17 2.81
CA ALA A 111 32.94 -12.86 2.63
C ALA A 111 32.92 -14.28 3.22
N SER A 112 32.38 -14.44 4.44
CA SER A 112 32.23 -15.75 5.11
C SER A 112 31.29 -16.71 4.37
N LEU A 113 30.40 -16.17 3.52
CA LEU A 113 29.47 -16.93 2.67
C LEU A 113 30.06 -17.25 1.27
N ASN A 114 31.36 -17.10 1.10
CA ASN A 114 32.10 -17.39 -0.14
C ASN A 114 31.69 -16.53 -1.34
N ALA A 115 31.34 -15.25 -1.11
CA ALA A 115 31.26 -14.28 -2.20
C ALA A 115 32.58 -14.23 -2.99
N SER A 116 32.51 -14.13 -4.32
CA SER A 116 33.72 -14.11 -5.16
C SER A 116 34.51 -12.81 -5.01
N ARG A 117 33.80 -11.71 -4.70
CA ARG A 117 34.34 -10.38 -4.43
C ARG A 117 33.35 -9.59 -3.59
N VAL A 118 33.84 -8.86 -2.59
CA VAL A 118 33.04 -7.97 -1.74
C VAL A 118 33.64 -6.57 -1.80
N ILE A 119 32.88 -5.60 -2.30
CA ILE A 119 33.28 -4.21 -2.47
C ILE A 119 32.65 -3.40 -1.33
N ALA A 120 33.46 -2.99 -0.36
CA ALA A 120 33.05 -2.18 0.78
C ALA A 120 33.26 -0.69 0.46
N LEU A 121 32.17 0.07 0.41
CA LEU A 121 32.16 1.49 0.06
C LEU A 121 31.83 2.32 1.30
N ASP A 122 32.61 3.35 1.57
CA ASP A 122 32.30 4.32 2.62
C ASP A 122 32.93 5.68 2.30
N TYR A 123 32.32 6.76 2.79
CA TYR A 123 32.87 8.11 2.65
C TYR A 123 33.84 8.44 3.79
N SER A 124 33.80 7.67 4.88
CA SER A 124 34.69 7.80 6.03
C SER A 124 35.91 6.90 5.85
N ASP A 125 37.10 7.50 5.71
CA ASP A 125 38.38 6.77 5.70
C ASP A 125 38.52 5.87 6.95
N GLU A 126 38.00 6.31 8.09
CA GLU A 126 38.04 5.52 9.33
C GLU A 126 37.17 4.27 9.27
N ALA A 127 35.95 4.37 8.73
CA ALA A 127 35.07 3.21 8.57
C ALA A 127 35.74 2.15 7.67
N LEU A 128 36.40 2.60 6.60
CA LEU A 128 37.18 1.71 5.72
C LEU A 128 38.31 1.03 6.48
N GLU A 129 39.08 1.76 7.29
CA GLU A 129 40.15 1.17 8.11
C GLU A 129 39.62 0.12 9.11
N LEU A 130 38.45 0.35 9.73
CA LEU A 130 37.80 -0.61 10.62
C LEU A 130 37.35 -1.87 9.88
N CYS A 131 36.73 -1.69 8.71
CA CYS A 131 36.30 -2.78 7.84
C CYS A 131 37.49 -3.61 7.35
N GLU A 132 38.56 -2.98 6.88
CA GLU A 132 39.82 -3.65 6.47
C GLU A 132 40.40 -4.50 7.60
N LYS A 133 40.45 -3.95 8.82
CA LYS A 133 40.97 -4.65 9.98
C LYS A 133 40.13 -5.87 10.37
N GLY A 134 38.80 -5.76 10.27
CA GLY A 134 37.91 -6.92 10.43
C GLY A 134 38.09 -7.96 9.32
N ALA A 135 38.45 -7.50 8.12
CA ALA A 135 38.54 -8.31 6.91
C ALA A 135 39.92 -8.91 6.62
N GLU A 136 40.91 -8.78 7.52
CA GLU A 136 42.29 -9.24 7.31
C GLU A 136 42.41 -10.71 6.86
N ASN A 137 41.45 -11.57 7.26
CA ASN A 137 41.42 -12.99 6.89
C ASN A 137 40.65 -13.29 5.59
N TYR A 138 40.13 -12.27 4.89
CA TYR A 138 39.30 -12.40 3.71
C TYR A 138 39.93 -11.68 2.51
N THR A 139 40.58 -12.43 1.62
CA THR A 139 41.23 -11.86 0.42
C THR A 139 40.26 -11.37 -0.65
N CYS A 140 38.96 -11.66 -0.51
CA CYS A 140 37.93 -11.23 -1.47
C CYS A 140 37.33 -9.85 -1.14
N VAL A 141 37.68 -9.25 0.00
CA VAL A 141 37.19 -7.94 0.43
C VAL A 141 38.12 -6.85 -0.08
N GLU A 142 37.54 -5.82 -0.70
CA GLU A 142 38.21 -4.58 -1.07
C GLU A 142 37.42 -3.38 -0.52
N THR A 143 38.14 -2.41 0.03
CA THR A 143 37.59 -1.14 0.52
C THR A 143 37.83 -0.03 -0.50
N CYS A 144 36.86 0.87 -0.65
CA CYS A 144 36.97 2.00 -1.56
C CYS A 144 36.29 3.24 -0.95
N HIS A 145 37.02 4.36 -0.95
CA HIS A 145 36.44 5.65 -0.59
C HIS A 145 35.40 6.06 -1.62
N PHE A 146 34.17 6.33 -1.16
CA PHE A 146 33.01 6.52 -2.01
C PHE A 146 32.00 7.50 -1.40
N ASP A 147 31.68 8.57 -2.13
CA ASP A 147 30.59 9.50 -1.78
C ASP A 147 29.37 9.23 -2.65
N VAL A 148 28.32 8.64 -2.06
CA VAL A 148 27.05 8.29 -2.74
C VAL A 148 26.36 9.48 -3.43
N ARG A 149 26.70 10.72 -3.04
CA ARG A 149 26.15 11.92 -3.66
C ARG A 149 26.78 12.25 -5.02
N ARG A 150 27.93 11.64 -5.34
CA ARG A 150 28.79 12.03 -6.47
C ARG A 150 29.22 10.82 -7.31
N ASP A 151 29.53 9.72 -6.64
CA ASP A 151 30.15 8.56 -7.26
C ASP A 151 29.11 7.54 -7.76
N THR A 152 29.52 6.72 -8.73
CA THR A 152 28.65 5.69 -9.33
C THR A 152 28.94 4.33 -8.72
N ILE A 153 27.89 3.63 -8.27
CA ILE A 153 28.00 2.30 -7.66
C ILE A 153 28.64 1.30 -8.65
N PRO A 154 29.70 0.57 -8.27
CA PRO A 154 30.32 -0.45 -9.11
C PRO A 154 29.34 -1.58 -9.49
N ALA A 155 29.56 -2.18 -10.66
CA ALA A 155 28.75 -3.30 -11.11
C ALA A 155 28.89 -4.50 -10.14
N CYS A 156 27.74 -5.00 -9.67
CA CYS A 156 27.64 -6.09 -8.71
C CYS A 156 26.42 -6.96 -9.02
N ASP A 157 26.34 -8.11 -8.35
CA ASP A 157 25.19 -9.02 -8.45
C ASP A 157 24.25 -8.84 -7.23
N VAL A 158 24.79 -8.39 -6.09
CA VAL A 158 24.03 -8.00 -4.90
C VAL A 158 24.54 -6.66 -4.38
N LEU A 159 23.62 -5.72 -4.14
CA LEU A 159 23.88 -4.40 -3.58
C LEU A 159 23.24 -4.31 -2.19
N VAL A 160 24.02 -3.87 -1.20
CA VAL A 160 23.58 -3.71 0.19
C VAL A 160 23.71 -2.25 0.61
N ALA A 161 22.69 -1.70 1.25
CA ALA A 161 22.72 -0.37 1.88
C ALA A 161 22.12 -0.47 3.29
N ALA A 162 22.96 -0.68 4.30
CA ALA A 162 22.56 -0.94 5.68
C ALA A 162 22.86 0.27 6.58
N ASP A 163 21.84 0.81 7.25
CA ASP A 163 21.93 1.88 8.24
C ASP A 163 22.58 3.20 7.74
N VAL A 164 22.44 3.51 6.45
CA VAL A 164 23.05 4.70 5.81
C VAL A 164 22.22 5.98 6.01
N PHE A 165 20.95 5.90 6.42
CA PHE A 165 19.98 6.99 6.33
C PHE A 165 20.08 8.06 7.44
N TYR A 166 21.27 8.58 7.73
CA TYR A 166 21.50 9.54 8.81
C TYR A 166 20.90 10.94 8.55
N SER A 167 20.67 11.31 7.30
CA SER A 167 19.96 12.54 6.92
C SER A 167 19.06 12.31 5.71
N LYS A 168 18.00 13.12 5.59
CA LYS A 168 17.04 13.01 4.47
C LYS A 168 17.71 13.19 3.09
N ASP A 169 18.68 14.10 2.98
CA ASP A 169 19.44 14.30 1.74
C ASP A 169 20.29 13.07 1.39
N LEU A 170 20.87 12.42 2.42
CA LEU A 170 21.63 11.19 2.23
C LEU A 170 20.71 10.04 1.82
N SER A 171 19.50 9.94 2.39
CA SER A 171 18.47 8.98 1.96
C SER A 171 18.09 9.17 0.49
N ILE A 172 17.90 10.41 0.03
CA ILE A 172 17.59 10.73 -1.38
C ILE A 172 18.76 10.34 -2.29
N ALA A 173 19.98 10.72 -1.93
CA ALA A 173 21.18 10.38 -2.72
C ALA A 173 21.36 8.86 -2.83
N CYS A 174 21.23 8.14 -1.72
CA CYS A 174 21.28 6.69 -1.68
C CYS A 174 20.19 6.05 -2.53
N GLY A 175 18.95 6.55 -2.47
CA GLY A 175 17.85 6.09 -3.32
C GLY A 175 18.18 6.23 -4.80
N ARG A 176 18.62 7.42 -5.24
CA ARG A 176 19.01 7.68 -6.64
C ARG A 176 20.12 6.74 -7.12
N ALA A 177 21.16 6.56 -6.30
CA ALA A 177 22.30 5.71 -6.64
C ALA A 177 21.90 4.24 -6.76
N CYS A 178 21.13 3.71 -5.79
CA CYS A 178 20.58 2.35 -5.85
C CYS A 178 19.66 2.17 -7.07
N GLY A 179 18.80 3.14 -7.36
CA GLY A 179 17.89 3.10 -8.50
C GLY A 179 18.64 3.09 -9.83
N ALA A 180 19.73 3.86 -9.93
CA ALA A 180 20.61 3.84 -11.11
C ALA A 180 21.28 2.47 -11.29
N ALA A 181 21.77 1.84 -10.22
CA ALA A 181 22.36 0.50 -10.28
C ALA A 181 21.33 -0.55 -10.75
N LEU A 182 20.09 -0.46 -10.28
CA LEU A 182 18.98 -1.34 -10.69
C LEU A 182 18.56 -1.19 -12.16
N ARG A 183 18.88 -0.07 -12.80
CA ARG A 183 18.58 0.18 -14.23
C ARG A 183 19.66 -0.34 -15.19
N THR A 184 20.78 -0.85 -14.68
CA THR A 184 21.85 -1.45 -15.51
C THR A 184 21.45 -2.82 -16.07
N ASN A 185 22.17 -3.34 -17.07
CA ASN A 185 21.90 -4.68 -17.63
C ASN A 185 22.12 -5.81 -16.61
N LYS A 186 22.96 -5.62 -15.59
CA LYS A 186 23.24 -6.64 -14.57
C LYS A 186 22.13 -6.74 -13.51
N ARG A 187 21.41 -5.64 -13.23
CA ARG A 187 20.31 -5.54 -12.25
C ARG A 187 20.59 -6.30 -10.94
N PRO A 188 21.40 -5.76 -10.02
CA PRO A 188 21.70 -6.44 -8.77
C PRO A 188 20.43 -6.65 -7.92
N VAL A 189 20.47 -7.65 -7.05
CA VAL A 189 19.52 -7.75 -5.93
C VAL A 189 19.84 -6.63 -4.95
N LEU A 190 18.85 -5.81 -4.57
CA LEU A 190 19.03 -4.76 -3.57
C LEU A 190 18.55 -5.25 -2.20
N ILE A 191 19.38 -5.12 -1.18
CA ILE A 191 19.03 -5.29 0.23
C ILE A 191 19.30 -3.95 0.92
N SER A 192 18.28 -3.34 1.51
CA SER A 192 18.46 -2.13 2.31
C SER A 192 17.81 -2.28 3.67
N THR A 193 18.48 -1.81 4.71
CA THR A 193 18.01 -1.87 6.09
C THR A 193 18.18 -0.51 6.78
N ASP A 194 17.23 -0.16 7.64
CA ASP A 194 17.29 1.06 8.47
C ASP A 194 16.78 0.76 9.89
N SER A 195 17.70 0.76 10.85
CA SER A 195 17.41 0.61 12.28
C SER A 195 17.20 1.95 13.00
N GLN A 196 17.61 3.07 12.39
CA GLN A 196 17.45 4.41 12.98
C GLN A 196 16.02 4.92 12.87
N ARG A 197 15.37 4.62 11.75
CA ARG A 197 13.95 4.90 11.50
C ARG A 197 13.60 6.37 11.71
N TYR A 198 14.47 7.27 11.23
CA TYR A 198 14.17 8.70 11.24
C TYR A 198 12.93 8.98 10.37
N ALA A 199 12.01 9.78 10.89
CA ALA A 199 10.72 10.02 10.26
C ALA A 199 10.89 10.55 8.81
N GLY A 200 10.33 9.82 7.85
CA GLY A 200 10.33 10.19 6.44
C GLY A 200 11.61 9.89 5.66
N HIS A 201 12.64 9.29 6.27
CA HIS A 201 13.90 8.98 5.59
C HIS A 201 13.76 7.79 4.63
N THR A 202 13.16 6.68 5.09
CA THR A 202 12.83 5.54 4.23
C THR A 202 11.89 5.95 3.10
N ALA A 203 10.89 6.81 3.36
CA ALA A 203 10.01 7.35 2.33
C ALA A 203 10.78 8.20 1.29
N ALA A 204 11.71 9.06 1.72
CA ALA A 204 12.54 9.86 0.82
C ALA A 204 13.49 8.99 -0.02
N PHE A 205 14.04 7.92 0.56
CA PHE A 205 14.80 6.92 -0.17
C PHE A 205 13.95 6.23 -1.22
N LEU A 206 12.75 5.73 -0.86
CA LEU A 206 11.85 5.04 -1.80
C LEU A 206 11.43 5.93 -2.97
N GLN A 207 11.08 7.20 -2.71
CA GLN A 207 10.75 8.17 -3.74
C GLN A 207 11.91 8.38 -4.72
N ALA A 208 13.14 8.44 -4.20
CA ALA A 208 14.34 8.66 -4.99
C ALA A 208 14.84 7.38 -5.71
N LEU A 209 14.55 6.21 -5.15
CA LEU A 209 14.84 4.90 -5.74
C LEU A 209 14.08 4.70 -7.05
N ASP A 210 12.85 5.23 -7.11
CA ASP A 210 12.00 5.20 -8.30
C ASP A 210 11.78 3.77 -8.82
N VAL A 211 11.46 2.87 -7.87
CA VAL A 211 11.09 1.48 -8.13
C VAL A 211 9.72 1.21 -7.54
N ASP A 212 8.78 0.86 -8.41
CA ASP A 212 7.42 0.50 -8.02
C ASP A 212 7.47 -0.63 -6.96
N LEU A 213 6.83 -0.42 -5.79
CA LEU A 213 6.75 -1.38 -4.63
C LEU A 213 7.97 -1.67 -3.84
N ALA A 214 9.02 -0.90 -4.03
CA ALA A 214 9.95 -0.81 -2.95
C ALA A 214 9.18 -0.33 -1.70
N ARG A 215 9.04 -1.22 -0.72
CA ARG A 215 8.50 -0.93 0.60
C ARG A 215 9.42 -1.55 1.63
N PHE A 216 9.62 -0.84 2.72
CA PHE A 216 10.30 -1.43 3.86
C PHE A 216 9.28 -2.24 4.68
N GLU A 217 9.63 -3.48 4.98
CA GLU A 217 8.92 -4.34 5.92
C GLU A 217 9.64 -4.34 7.26
N ARG A 218 8.88 -4.25 8.34
CA ARG A 218 9.46 -4.19 9.68
C ARG A 218 9.77 -5.58 10.21
N THR A 219 10.94 -5.73 10.79
CA THR A 219 11.33 -6.91 11.58
C THR A 219 11.90 -6.49 12.92
N THR A 220 11.97 -7.42 13.87
CA THR A 220 12.56 -7.22 15.18
C THR A 220 13.75 -8.15 15.34
N LEU A 221 14.92 -7.58 15.65
CA LEU A 221 16.13 -8.28 16.05
C LEU A 221 16.19 -8.26 17.59
N PRO A 222 15.90 -9.39 18.26
CA PRO A 222 15.92 -9.43 19.71
C PRO A 222 17.35 -9.39 20.26
N ASP A 223 17.49 -8.86 21.49
CA ASP A 223 18.72 -8.92 22.30
C ASP A 223 20.00 -8.45 21.58
N PHE A 224 19.91 -7.43 20.72
CA PHE A 224 21.08 -6.87 20.06
C PHE A 224 21.98 -6.17 21.08
N VAL A 225 23.28 -6.48 21.04
CA VAL A 225 24.31 -5.86 21.91
C VAL A 225 25.23 -4.97 21.09
N GLY A 226 25.12 -3.65 21.27
CA GLY A 226 25.91 -2.66 20.53
C GLY A 226 26.45 -1.53 21.41
N SER A 227 27.35 -0.72 20.86
CA SER A 227 27.93 0.44 21.54
C SER A 227 26.92 1.57 21.72
N GLY A 228 26.83 2.15 22.92
CA GLY A 228 25.97 3.31 23.18
C GLY A 228 26.53 4.60 22.57
N LEU A 229 25.79 5.23 21.66
CA LEU A 229 26.22 6.48 21.02
C LEU A 229 26.18 7.72 21.92
N LEU A 230 25.26 7.75 22.90
CA LEU A 230 25.07 8.88 23.82
C LEU A 230 25.13 8.43 25.29
N VAL A 231 25.55 7.20 25.52
CA VAL A 231 25.68 6.58 26.84
C VAL A 231 26.94 5.76 26.81
N GLU A 232 27.77 5.92 27.84
CA GLU A 232 29.02 5.18 27.97
C GLU A 232 28.74 3.67 28.10
N GLY A 233 29.48 2.86 27.33
CA GLY A 233 29.40 1.40 27.37
C GLY A 233 28.38 0.76 26.42
N ASP A 234 28.20 -0.55 26.57
CA ASP A 234 27.34 -1.36 25.70
C ASP A 234 25.88 -1.31 26.13
N GLN A 235 24.97 -1.45 25.16
CA GLN A 235 23.54 -1.55 25.36
C GLN A 235 23.00 -2.85 24.78
N THR A 236 22.09 -3.49 25.50
CA THR A 236 21.30 -4.63 25.03
C THR A 236 19.84 -4.21 24.84
N TYR A 237 19.29 -4.41 23.64
CA TYR A 237 17.90 -4.04 23.35
C TYR A 237 17.35 -4.80 22.14
N ASP A 238 16.02 -4.91 22.08
CA ASP A 238 15.31 -5.37 20.89
C ASP A 238 15.30 -4.24 19.84
N ALA A 239 15.91 -4.48 18.68
CA ALA A 239 16.00 -3.51 17.60
C ALA A 239 14.90 -3.74 16.56
N HIS A 240 14.05 -2.74 16.34
CA HIS A 240 13.14 -2.74 15.19
C HIS A 240 13.86 -2.21 13.96
N VAL A 241 13.94 -3.02 12.91
CA VAL A 241 14.66 -2.72 11.67
C VAL A 241 13.66 -2.74 10.53
N ASP A 242 13.62 -1.64 9.77
CA ASP A 242 12.87 -1.56 8.53
C ASP A 242 13.74 -2.16 7.40
N VAL A 243 13.20 -3.11 6.61
CA VAL A 243 13.96 -3.90 5.62
C VAL A 243 13.31 -3.87 4.25
N LEU A 244 14.07 -3.49 3.23
CA LEU A 244 13.70 -3.59 1.82
C LEU A 244 14.57 -4.67 1.15
N MET A 245 13.94 -5.59 0.41
CA MET A 245 14.64 -6.49 -0.49
C MET A 245 13.98 -6.46 -1.86
N LEU A 246 14.75 -6.19 -2.90
CA LEU A 246 14.30 -6.22 -4.29
C LEU A 246 15.11 -7.27 -5.04
N ASP A 247 14.43 -8.33 -5.47
CA ASP A 247 14.99 -9.38 -6.31
C ASP A 247 14.17 -9.47 -7.59
N PHE A 248 14.81 -9.16 -8.71
CA PHE A 248 14.20 -9.16 -10.04
C PHE A 248 14.37 -10.49 -10.78
N ALA A 249 14.97 -11.51 -10.14
CA ALA A 249 15.02 -12.85 -10.69
C ALA A 249 13.60 -13.36 -10.99
N GLY A 250 13.33 -13.67 -12.27
CA GLY A 250 12.03 -14.18 -12.74
C GLY A 250 11.08 -13.14 -13.36
N ALA A 251 11.46 -11.86 -13.50
CA ALA A 251 10.61 -10.84 -14.14
C ALA A 251 10.31 -11.11 -15.64
N ASP A 252 10.99 -12.06 -16.28
CA ASP A 252 10.69 -12.52 -17.63
C ASP A 252 9.65 -13.66 -17.66
N ASP A 253 9.36 -14.27 -16.51
CA ASP A 253 8.39 -15.37 -16.28
C ASP A 253 7.14 -14.89 -15.53
N GLU A 254 6.59 -13.76 -15.99
CA GLU A 254 5.35 -13.20 -15.47
C GLU A 254 4.41 -12.75 -16.61
N VAL A 255 3.12 -12.68 -16.28
CA VAL A 255 2.15 -11.85 -17.02
C VAL A 255 1.73 -10.70 -16.13
N PHE A 256 1.38 -9.55 -16.72
CA PHE A 256 1.04 -8.40 -15.91
C PHE A 256 -0.11 -7.56 -16.48
N THR A 257 -0.72 -6.76 -15.62
CA THR A 257 -1.71 -5.75 -15.97
C THR A 257 -1.41 -4.46 -15.22
N THR A 258 -1.84 -3.32 -15.76
CA THR A 258 -1.68 -2.01 -15.11
C THR A 258 -3.04 -1.36 -15.01
N ALA A 259 -3.51 -1.13 -13.80
CA ALA A 259 -4.80 -0.53 -13.50
C ALA A 259 -4.62 0.89 -12.97
N ARG A 260 -5.61 1.76 -13.20
CA ARG A 260 -5.64 3.10 -12.62
C ARG A 260 -6.25 3.03 -11.23
N VAL A 261 -5.53 3.58 -10.26
CA VAL A 261 -6.06 3.87 -8.92
C VAL A 261 -6.60 5.30 -8.96
N LEU A 262 -7.92 5.43 -8.84
CA LEU A 262 -8.63 6.69 -8.79
C LEU A 262 -8.46 7.37 -7.42
N PRO A 263 -8.67 8.69 -7.33
CA PRO A 263 -8.76 9.38 -6.04
C PRO A 263 -9.72 8.65 -5.09
N GLY A 264 -9.28 8.41 -3.84
CA GLY A 264 -10.03 7.62 -2.86
C GLY A 264 -9.71 6.12 -2.85
N GLY A 265 -8.75 5.66 -3.67
CA GLY A 265 -8.21 4.30 -3.63
C GLY A 265 -8.97 3.27 -4.46
N CYS A 266 -9.94 3.70 -5.27
CA CYS A 266 -10.69 2.80 -6.14
C CYS A 266 -9.82 2.36 -7.32
N VAL A 267 -9.85 1.07 -7.70
CA VAL A 267 -9.13 0.56 -8.87
C VAL A 267 -10.10 0.43 -10.03
N GLY A 268 -10.01 1.31 -11.02
CA GLY A 268 -10.94 1.31 -12.15
C GLY A 268 -10.66 0.18 -13.14
N LEU A 269 -11.69 -0.21 -13.92
CA LEU A 269 -11.67 -1.32 -14.88
C LEU A 269 -11.33 -2.69 -14.27
N TRP A 270 -11.72 -2.91 -13.01
CA TRP A 270 -11.29 -4.07 -12.25
C TRP A 270 -11.68 -5.40 -12.87
N SER A 271 -12.89 -5.55 -13.41
CA SER A 271 -13.32 -6.81 -14.03
C SER A 271 -12.36 -7.24 -15.15
N HIS A 272 -11.90 -6.29 -15.96
CA HIS A 272 -10.96 -6.52 -17.05
C HIS A 272 -9.55 -6.87 -16.54
N HIS A 273 -9.09 -6.20 -15.47
CA HIS A 273 -7.80 -6.51 -14.86
C HIS A 273 -7.79 -7.88 -14.17
N LYS A 274 -8.90 -8.24 -13.51
CA LYS A 274 -9.14 -9.53 -12.87
C LYS A 274 -9.20 -10.67 -13.87
N GLU A 275 -9.82 -10.49 -15.02
CA GLU A 275 -9.82 -11.49 -16.10
C GLU A 275 -8.39 -11.76 -16.60
N ARG A 276 -7.56 -10.72 -16.71
CA ARG A 276 -6.17 -10.84 -17.17
C ARG A 276 -5.24 -11.51 -16.16
N ILE A 277 -5.37 -11.20 -14.87
CA ILE A 277 -4.42 -11.62 -13.82
C ILE A 277 -4.94 -12.75 -12.92
N GLY A 278 -6.26 -13.00 -12.89
CA GLY A 278 -6.94 -13.86 -11.92
C GLY A 278 -7.49 -13.08 -10.71
N GLY A 279 -8.37 -13.69 -9.91
CA GLY A 279 -8.97 -13.09 -8.70
C GLY A 279 -8.50 -13.73 -7.39
N GLY A 280 -8.91 -13.14 -6.25
CA GLY A 280 -8.80 -13.74 -4.91
C GLY A 280 -7.87 -12.96 -3.97
N GLU A 281 -6.56 -13.18 -4.10
CA GLU A 281 -5.55 -12.52 -3.25
C GLU A 281 -5.24 -11.08 -3.70
N VAL A 282 -5.56 -10.76 -4.96
CA VAL A 282 -5.22 -9.48 -5.59
C VAL A 282 -6.01 -8.33 -4.98
N GLU A 283 -7.29 -8.55 -4.67
CA GLU A 283 -8.14 -7.54 -4.04
C GLU A 283 -7.60 -7.12 -2.66
N ALA A 284 -6.94 -8.02 -1.93
CA ALA A 284 -6.30 -7.70 -0.64
C ALA A 284 -4.98 -6.94 -0.81
N LEU A 285 -4.20 -7.22 -1.86
CA LEU A 285 -3.01 -6.45 -2.21
C LEU A 285 -3.37 -5.03 -2.64
N LEU A 286 -4.47 -4.88 -3.39
CA LEU A 286 -4.95 -3.59 -3.86
C LEU A 286 -5.44 -2.68 -2.74
N ALA A 287 -5.99 -3.23 -1.67
CA ALA A 287 -6.41 -2.49 -0.48
C ALA A 287 -5.24 -1.77 0.22
N ALA A 288 -3.99 -2.15 -0.04
CA ALA A 288 -2.80 -1.52 0.53
C ALA A 288 -2.27 -0.31 -0.27
N PHE A 289 -2.81 0.01 -1.45
CA PHE A 289 -2.33 1.12 -2.27
C PHE A 289 -3.09 2.43 -2.02
N GLY A 290 -2.30 3.49 -1.86
CA GLY A 290 -2.72 4.81 -1.38
C GLY A 290 -3.58 5.64 -2.35
N ARG A 291 -3.93 6.83 -1.86
CA ARG A 291 -5.16 7.58 -2.13
C ARG A 291 -5.15 8.55 -3.31
N SER A 292 -4.03 8.70 -4.00
CA SER A 292 -3.84 9.64 -5.11
C SER A 292 -4.05 8.97 -6.46
N ASP A 293 -4.45 9.75 -7.47
CA ASP A 293 -4.53 9.28 -8.86
C ASP A 293 -3.19 8.65 -9.25
N GLY A 294 -3.21 7.36 -9.54
CA GLY A 294 -2.01 6.53 -9.64
C GLY A 294 -2.23 5.31 -10.49
N LEU A 295 -1.18 4.52 -10.68
CA LEU A 295 -1.20 3.29 -11.44
C LEU A 295 -0.70 2.14 -10.58
N VAL A 296 -1.41 1.02 -10.61
CA VAL A 296 -1.01 -0.23 -9.97
C VAL A 296 -0.71 -1.30 -11.03
N ARG A 297 0.52 -1.81 -11.06
CA ARG A 297 0.96 -2.91 -11.92
C ARG A 297 0.85 -4.25 -11.18
N LEU A 298 -0.08 -5.09 -11.55
CA LEU A 298 -0.22 -6.43 -11.00
C LEU A 298 0.56 -7.42 -11.88
N SER A 299 1.51 -8.14 -11.31
CA SER A 299 2.38 -9.09 -12.00
C SER A 299 2.20 -10.47 -11.38
N LYS A 300 1.83 -11.46 -12.18
CA LYS A 300 1.60 -12.84 -11.77
C LYS A 300 2.71 -13.72 -12.31
N LYS A 301 3.40 -14.41 -11.42
CA LYS A 301 4.49 -15.33 -11.73
C LYS A 301 3.95 -16.73 -12.05
N SER A 302 4.79 -17.57 -12.65
CA SER A 302 4.48 -18.97 -12.99
C SER A 302 4.12 -19.85 -11.79
N ASP A 303 4.66 -19.54 -10.61
CA ASP A 303 4.33 -20.21 -9.34
C ASP A 303 2.95 -19.83 -8.78
N GLY A 304 2.24 -18.91 -9.45
CA GLY A 304 0.92 -18.41 -9.07
C GLY A 304 0.96 -17.19 -8.15
N SER A 305 2.13 -16.80 -7.64
CA SER A 305 2.27 -15.61 -6.79
C SER A 305 1.98 -14.32 -7.56
N ILE A 306 1.40 -13.34 -6.87
CA ILE A 306 1.06 -12.04 -7.44
C ILE A 306 1.75 -10.93 -6.65
N VAL A 307 2.40 -10.03 -7.38
CA VAL A 307 3.07 -8.84 -6.86
C VAL A 307 2.39 -7.62 -7.50
N ALA A 308 2.07 -6.59 -6.71
CA ALA A 308 1.19 -5.50 -7.15
C ALA A 308 1.87 -4.16 -6.95
N ALA A 309 2.00 -3.30 -7.99
CA ALA A 309 2.97 -2.18 -8.12
C ALA A 309 2.46 -0.76 -8.28
N TYR A 310 2.45 0.04 -7.20
CA TYR A 310 1.95 1.41 -7.26
C TYR A 310 3.01 2.44 -7.68
N ARG A 311 2.58 3.38 -8.52
CA ARG A 311 3.28 4.62 -8.85
C ARG A 311 2.30 5.76 -9.10
N GLU A 312 2.74 7.00 -8.90
CA GLU A 312 1.94 8.17 -9.27
C GLU A 312 1.72 8.21 -10.79
N ARG A 313 0.52 8.62 -11.19
CA ARG A 313 0.17 8.74 -12.60
C ARG A 313 0.67 10.09 -13.12
N ARG A 314 1.45 10.06 -14.20
CA ARG A 314 1.80 11.26 -14.97
C ARG A 314 0.81 11.43 -16.11
N THR A 315 0.29 12.63 -16.27
CA THR A 315 -0.59 13.00 -17.37
C THR A 315 0.11 13.96 -18.31
N CYS A 316 -0.23 13.88 -19.58
CA CYS A 316 0.12 14.89 -20.58
C CYS A 316 -1.15 15.21 -21.38
N GLU A 317 -1.30 16.46 -21.83
CA GLU A 317 -2.44 16.86 -22.65
C GLU A 317 -2.29 16.36 -24.09
N ARG A 318 -1.08 16.46 -24.64
CA ARG A 318 -0.71 15.96 -25.97
C ARG A 318 0.69 15.33 -25.95
N MET A 319 0.97 14.40 -26.86
CA MET A 319 2.26 13.73 -26.93
C MET A 319 2.97 13.93 -28.27
N ASP A 320 4.27 14.16 -28.21
CA ASP A 320 5.19 14.04 -29.34
C ASP A 320 5.76 12.62 -29.38
N LEU A 321 5.67 11.97 -30.54
CA LEU A 321 6.08 10.59 -30.74
C LEU A 321 7.27 10.47 -31.69
N ILE A 322 8.00 9.37 -31.57
CA ILE A 322 8.94 8.89 -32.59
C ILE A 322 8.60 7.47 -33.02
N THR A 323 9.02 7.07 -34.20
CA THR A 323 8.96 5.67 -34.63
C THR A 323 10.21 4.92 -34.20
N LEU A 324 10.02 3.72 -33.66
CA LEU A 324 11.11 2.82 -33.28
C LEU A 324 10.81 1.40 -33.74
N PRO A 325 11.83 0.59 -34.07
CA PRO A 325 11.62 -0.82 -34.40
C PRO A 325 10.89 -1.57 -33.28
N CYS A 326 9.87 -2.34 -33.65
CA CYS A 326 9.14 -3.19 -32.72
C CYS A 326 10.07 -4.25 -32.13
N PRO A 327 10.19 -4.35 -30.79
CA PRO A 327 10.98 -5.40 -30.17
C PRO A 327 10.50 -6.80 -30.57
N PRO A 328 11.42 -7.77 -30.72
CA PRO A 328 11.04 -9.14 -31.03
C PRO A 328 10.21 -9.73 -29.87
N ARG A 329 9.13 -10.43 -30.21
CA ARG A 329 8.32 -11.15 -29.23
C ARG A 329 9.08 -12.37 -28.69
N PRO A 330 9.01 -12.67 -27.37
CA PRO A 330 9.59 -13.90 -26.84
C PRO A 330 8.98 -15.15 -27.50
N PRO A 331 9.79 -16.18 -27.82
CA PRO A 331 9.29 -17.42 -28.38
C PRO A 331 8.22 -18.08 -27.50
N GLY A 332 7.16 -18.60 -28.11
CA GLY A 332 6.10 -19.34 -27.40
C GLY A 332 5.04 -18.49 -26.72
N VAL A 333 5.17 -17.16 -26.71
CA VAL A 333 4.13 -16.25 -26.17
C VAL A 333 3.03 -16.03 -27.23
N PRO A 334 1.75 -16.34 -26.92
CA PRO A 334 0.65 -16.07 -27.84
C PRO A 334 0.51 -14.58 -28.19
N PRO A 335 0.01 -14.24 -29.39
CA PRO A 335 -0.29 -12.86 -29.73
C PRO A 335 -1.28 -12.20 -28.77
N GLY A 336 -1.09 -10.90 -28.51
CA GLY A 336 -1.96 -10.13 -27.61
C GLY A 336 -1.63 -10.23 -26.12
N VAL A 337 -0.74 -11.15 -25.70
CA VAL A 337 -0.42 -11.35 -24.27
C VAL A 337 0.50 -10.26 -23.73
N LYS A 338 0.15 -9.71 -22.57
CA LYS A 338 0.95 -8.71 -21.84
C LYS A 338 1.94 -9.40 -20.88
N HIS A 339 3.13 -9.72 -21.37
CA HIS A 339 4.16 -10.51 -20.69
C HIS A 339 5.27 -9.69 -20.01
N GLY A 340 5.97 -10.29 -19.05
CA GLY A 340 7.03 -9.68 -18.23
C GLY A 340 8.33 -9.33 -18.94
N ALA A 341 8.65 -10.02 -20.04
CA ALA A 341 9.81 -9.78 -20.90
C ALA A 341 9.73 -8.45 -21.68
N TRP A 342 9.56 -7.35 -20.96
CA TRP A 342 9.35 -5.97 -21.41
C TRP A 342 10.67 -5.19 -21.56
N GLY A 343 11.81 -5.90 -21.62
CA GLY A 343 13.13 -5.29 -21.81
C GLY A 343 13.18 -4.39 -23.05
N GLY A 344 12.71 -4.89 -24.19
CA GLY A 344 12.68 -4.13 -25.45
C GLY A 344 11.73 -2.92 -25.41
N TYR A 345 10.53 -3.07 -24.84
CA TYR A 345 9.59 -1.95 -24.66
C TYR A 345 10.18 -0.86 -23.76
N ARG A 346 10.86 -1.23 -22.67
CA ARG A 346 11.56 -0.27 -21.79
C ARG A 346 12.72 0.44 -22.50
N ALA A 347 13.44 -0.27 -23.37
CA ALA A 347 14.48 0.35 -24.19
C ALA A 347 13.87 1.36 -25.17
N ALA A 348 12.74 1.04 -25.81
CA ALA A 348 12.02 1.97 -26.68
C ALA A 348 11.56 3.25 -25.93
N ILE A 349 11.05 3.09 -24.71
CA ILE A 349 10.68 4.23 -23.83
C ILE A 349 11.90 5.11 -23.55
N ALA A 350 13.04 4.50 -23.15
CA ALA A 350 14.26 5.23 -22.85
C ALA A 350 14.82 5.95 -24.08
N GLU A 351 14.77 5.32 -25.25
CA GLU A 351 15.22 5.88 -26.51
C GLU A 351 14.36 7.08 -26.95
N ALA A 352 13.03 6.97 -26.82
CA ALA A 352 12.11 8.08 -27.09
C ALA A 352 12.42 9.28 -26.19
N MET A 353 12.58 9.05 -24.89
CA MET A 353 12.94 10.11 -23.93
C MET A 353 14.31 10.74 -24.24
N ALA A 354 15.30 9.95 -24.66
CA ALA A 354 16.61 10.46 -25.05
C ALA A 354 16.56 11.39 -26.27
N HIS A 355 15.55 11.22 -27.14
CA HIS A 355 15.27 12.06 -28.30
C HIS A 355 14.31 13.22 -27.99
N GLY A 356 13.91 13.40 -26.74
CA GLY A 356 12.99 14.46 -26.32
C GLY A 356 11.53 14.20 -26.69
N ALA A 357 11.19 12.98 -27.10
CA ALA A 357 9.81 12.57 -27.37
C ALA A 357 9.16 11.96 -26.13
N ASP A 358 7.83 12.02 -26.07
CA ASP A 358 7.04 11.51 -24.94
C ASP A 358 6.89 9.99 -24.99
N ALA A 359 6.69 9.41 -26.19
CA ALA A 359 6.50 7.98 -26.40
C ALA A 359 6.94 7.54 -27.80
N ALA A 360 6.89 6.22 -28.04
CA ALA A 360 7.20 5.65 -29.35
C ALA A 360 6.03 4.88 -29.97
N LEU A 361 5.89 5.00 -31.30
CA LEU A 361 5.16 4.07 -32.14
C LEU A 361 6.13 2.95 -32.56
N LEU A 362 5.72 1.71 -32.35
CA LEU A 362 6.52 0.54 -32.67
C LEU A 362 6.19 0.05 -34.08
N VAL A 363 7.21 -0.03 -34.94
CA VAL A 363 7.04 -0.39 -36.35
C VAL A 363 7.70 -1.72 -36.68
N ASP A 364 7.07 -2.51 -37.55
CA ASP A 364 7.66 -3.73 -38.09
C ASP A 364 8.63 -3.45 -39.24
N ALA A 365 9.19 -4.52 -39.82
CA ALA A 365 10.14 -4.45 -40.93
C ALA A 365 9.55 -3.88 -42.22
N ASP A 366 8.23 -3.88 -42.38
CA ASP A 366 7.54 -3.29 -43.53
C ASP A 366 7.18 -1.81 -43.27
N GLY A 367 7.48 -1.29 -42.08
CA GLY A 367 7.14 0.08 -41.67
C GLY A 367 5.67 0.26 -41.25
N CYS A 368 4.94 -0.83 -40.98
CA CYS A 368 3.59 -0.75 -40.41
C CYS A 368 3.66 -0.59 -38.89
N ILE A 369 2.72 0.17 -38.32
CA ILE A 369 2.57 0.34 -36.88
C ILE A 369 2.00 -0.94 -36.27
N VAL A 370 2.73 -1.48 -35.30
CA VAL A 370 2.37 -2.70 -34.56
C VAL A 370 1.66 -2.35 -33.25
N ASP A 371 2.21 -1.42 -32.47
CA ASP A 371 1.66 -0.98 -31.18
C ASP A 371 2.34 0.35 -30.78
N GLY A 372 1.99 0.90 -29.61
CA GLY A 372 2.82 1.89 -28.93
C GLY A 372 3.68 1.24 -27.84
N ASP A 373 4.70 1.95 -27.37
CA ASP A 373 5.60 1.43 -26.34
C ASP A 373 4.91 1.13 -24.98
N ARG A 374 3.76 1.76 -24.71
CA ARG A 374 3.00 1.63 -23.46
C ARG A 374 1.48 1.76 -23.60
N ALA A 375 0.97 2.18 -24.76
CA ALA A 375 -0.44 2.42 -25.03
C ALA A 375 -0.78 2.13 -26.50
N LEU A 376 -2.02 1.73 -26.77
CA LEU A 376 -2.49 1.37 -28.11
C LEU A 376 -2.67 2.65 -28.96
N PRO A 377 -2.08 2.74 -30.16
CA PRO A 377 -2.40 3.80 -31.10
C PRO A 377 -3.77 3.57 -31.74
N VAL A 378 -4.60 4.62 -31.76
CA VAL A 378 -5.93 4.61 -32.36
C VAL A 378 -6.06 5.86 -33.23
N ILE A 379 -6.57 5.70 -34.45
CA ILE A 379 -6.78 6.81 -35.38
C ILE A 379 -8.25 6.97 -35.74
N LEU A 380 -8.68 8.22 -35.95
CA LEU A 380 -9.91 8.56 -36.63
C LEU A 380 -9.56 8.89 -38.09
N GLY A 381 -9.99 8.04 -39.02
CA GLY A 381 -9.76 8.25 -40.45
C GLY A 381 -10.56 9.43 -41.02
N ALA A 382 -10.14 9.94 -42.18
CA ALA A 382 -10.89 10.96 -42.92
C ALA A 382 -12.31 10.51 -43.32
N ASP A 383 -12.53 9.20 -43.40
CA ASP A 383 -13.82 8.55 -43.65
C ASP A 383 -14.69 8.37 -42.40
N GLY A 384 -14.22 8.83 -41.23
CA GLY A 384 -14.93 8.71 -39.96
C GLY A 384 -14.83 7.34 -39.29
N ILE A 385 -14.03 6.42 -39.83
CA ILE A 385 -13.84 5.08 -39.27
C ILE A 385 -12.66 5.09 -38.30
N ILE A 386 -12.88 4.56 -37.09
CA ILE A 386 -11.84 4.41 -36.07
C ILE A 386 -11.03 3.16 -36.36
N ARG A 387 -9.69 3.25 -36.33
CA ARG A 387 -8.80 2.12 -36.63
C ARG A 387 -7.71 1.95 -35.59
N HIS A 388 -7.32 0.72 -35.35
CA HIS A 388 -6.22 0.37 -34.45
C HIS A 388 -5.53 -0.94 -34.90
N PRO A 389 -4.25 -1.16 -34.56
CA PRO A 389 -3.58 -2.43 -34.83
C PRO A 389 -4.13 -3.54 -33.93
N GLY A 390 -4.03 -4.78 -34.41
CA GLY A 390 -4.59 -5.97 -33.76
C GLY A 390 -3.57 -6.92 -33.15
N PRO A 391 -3.99 -7.84 -32.27
CA PRO A 391 -3.12 -8.91 -31.77
C PRO A 391 -2.48 -9.75 -32.88
N ALA A 392 -3.20 -9.98 -33.97
CA ALA A 392 -2.72 -10.73 -35.14
C ALA A 392 -1.46 -10.09 -35.76
N ASP A 393 -1.35 -8.77 -35.68
CA ASP A 393 -0.25 -7.99 -36.25
C ASP A 393 0.87 -7.69 -35.23
N GLY A 394 0.71 -8.12 -33.98
CA GLY A 394 1.74 -7.97 -32.95
C GLY A 394 1.32 -7.17 -31.73
N ALA A 395 0.21 -6.43 -31.79
CA ALA A 395 -0.26 -5.57 -30.70
C ALA A 395 -0.62 -6.35 -29.43
N VAL A 396 -0.57 -5.67 -28.28
CA VAL A 396 -1.19 -6.18 -27.04
C VAL A 396 -2.71 -6.03 -27.13
N ALA A 397 -3.46 -7.06 -26.70
CA ALA A 397 -4.91 -6.99 -26.67
C ALA A 397 -5.38 -5.91 -25.67
N SER A 398 -6.00 -4.84 -26.16
CA SER A 398 -6.34 -3.66 -25.36
C SER A 398 -7.66 -3.84 -24.61
N ALA A 399 -7.56 -4.20 -23.34
CA ALA A 399 -8.68 -4.18 -22.40
C ALA A 399 -9.27 -2.76 -22.25
N THR A 400 -8.44 -1.72 -22.36
CA THR A 400 -8.87 -0.32 -22.28
C THR A 400 -9.79 0.04 -23.44
N LEU A 401 -9.43 -0.33 -24.68
CA LEU A 401 -10.29 -0.09 -25.84
C LEU A 401 -11.62 -0.84 -25.70
N ALA A 402 -11.58 -2.12 -25.32
CA ALA A 402 -12.79 -2.92 -25.12
C ALA A 402 -13.74 -2.30 -24.07
N ALA A 403 -13.21 -1.67 -23.02
CA ALA A 403 -14.01 -0.98 -22.02
C ALA A 403 -14.57 0.35 -22.55
N VAL A 404 -13.75 1.15 -23.24
CA VAL A 404 -14.17 2.42 -23.85
C VAL A 404 -15.31 2.22 -24.83
N LEU A 405 -15.25 1.19 -25.70
CA LEU A 405 -16.28 0.93 -26.70
C LEU A 405 -17.64 0.50 -26.11
N LYS A 406 -17.69 0.08 -24.84
CA LYS A 406 -18.96 -0.20 -24.15
C LYS A 406 -19.67 1.08 -23.69
N GLU A 407 -18.91 2.11 -23.36
CA GLU A 407 -19.41 3.38 -22.82
C GLU A 407 -19.52 4.48 -23.88
N ALA A 408 -18.72 4.40 -24.94
CA ALA A 408 -18.72 5.38 -26.03
C ALA A 408 -20.02 5.31 -26.86
N PRO A 409 -20.43 6.42 -27.49
CA PRO A 409 -21.48 6.41 -28.50
C PRO A 409 -21.18 5.40 -29.62
N PRO A 410 -22.22 4.87 -30.31
CA PRO A 410 -22.03 3.95 -31.43
C PRO A 410 -21.09 4.53 -32.49
N CYS A 411 -20.00 3.83 -32.76
CA CYS A 411 -18.98 4.20 -33.75
C CYS A 411 -18.55 2.97 -34.54
N GLU A 412 -18.10 3.19 -35.78
CA GLU A 412 -17.51 2.13 -36.59
C GLU A 412 -16.02 1.99 -36.26
N VAL A 413 -15.63 0.82 -35.78
CA VAL A 413 -14.25 0.51 -35.36
C VAL A 413 -13.75 -0.68 -36.17
N ARG A 414 -12.52 -0.58 -36.69
CA ARG A 414 -11.87 -1.65 -37.45
C ARG A 414 -10.47 -1.94 -36.89
N GLU A 415 -10.21 -3.21 -36.64
CA GLU A 415 -8.85 -3.70 -36.43
C GLU A 415 -8.15 -3.78 -37.80
N GLU A 416 -7.05 -3.04 -37.98
CA GLU A 416 -6.36 -2.88 -39.27
C GLU A 416 -4.87 -2.55 -39.08
N ARG A 417 -3.98 -3.06 -39.94
CA ARG A 417 -2.56 -2.65 -39.97
C ARG A 417 -2.48 -1.18 -40.37
N LEU A 418 -1.92 -0.36 -39.50
CA LEU A 418 -1.77 1.07 -39.76
C LEU A 418 -0.45 1.34 -40.47
N SER A 419 -0.48 2.17 -41.53
CA SER A 419 0.72 2.72 -42.15
C SER A 419 1.01 4.13 -41.64
N MET A 420 2.24 4.61 -41.81
CA MET A 420 2.56 6.02 -41.53
C MET A 420 1.72 6.99 -42.37
N GLU A 421 1.34 6.62 -43.59
CA GLU A 421 0.43 7.43 -44.41
C GLU A 421 -0.96 7.56 -43.76
N MET A 422 -1.46 6.49 -43.13
CA MET A 422 -2.73 6.55 -42.39
C MET A 422 -2.61 7.43 -41.14
N ILE A 423 -1.49 7.37 -40.41
CA ILE A 423 -1.23 8.24 -39.26
C ILE A 423 -1.20 9.72 -39.68
N LEU A 424 -0.45 10.04 -40.74
CA LEU A 424 -0.27 11.42 -41.19
C LEU A 424 -1.53 12.04 -41.81
N ASN A 425 -2.41 11.23 -42.40
CA ASN A 425 -3.68 11.68 -42.99
C ASN A 425 -4.89 11.48 -42.07
N ALA A 426 -4.68 11.02 -40.83
CA ALA A 426 -5.76 10.85 -39.88
C ALA A 426 -6.34 12.21 -39.47
N ARG A 427 -7.66 12.26 -39.27
CA ARG A 427 -8.32 13.43 -38.67
C ARG A 427 -7.84 13.68 -37.25
N GLU A 428 -7.52 12.60 -36.54
CA GLU A 428 -7.03 12.61 -35.18
C GLU A 428 -6.31 11.30 -34.87
N VAL A 429 -5.26 11.36 -34.04
CA VAL A 429 -4.50 10.21 -33.57
C VAL A 429 -4.42 10.30 -32.05
N VAL A 430 -4.73 9.20 -31.36
CA VAL A 430 -4.66 9.12 -29.90
C VAL A 430 -3.87 7.90 -29.45
N LEU A 431 -3.22 8.00 -28.29
CA LEU A 431 -2.74 6.86 -27.53
C LEU A 431 -3.76 6.51 -26.44
N LEU A 432 -4.16 5.23 -26.39
CA LEU A 432 -5.17 4.72 -25.47
C LEU A 432 -4.61 3.61 -24.57
N GLY A 433 -4.67 3.81 -23.26
CA GLY A 433 -4.35 2.75 -22.30
C GLY A 433 -4.72 3.12 -20.87
N SER A 434 -4.98 2.12 -20.01
CA SER A 434 -5.40 2.35 -18.62
C SER A 434 -4.41 3.21 -17.82
N GLY A 435 -3.14 3.22 -18.22
CA GLY A 435 -2.08 4.03 -17.61
C GLY A 435 -2.04 5.47 -18.12
N VAL A 436 -1.92 5.60 -19.44
CA VAL A 436 -1.75 6.89 -20.14
C VAL A 436 -3.06 7.68 -20.14
N GLY A 437 -4.21 7.01 -20.16
CA GLY A 437 -5.51 7.60 -20.45
C GLY A 437 -5.79 7.53 -21.96
N CYS A 438 -6.58 8.49 -22.45
CA CYS A 438 -6.70 8.80 -23.87
C CYS A 438 -6.01 10.15 -24.09
N VAL A 439 -4.94 10.16 -24.88
CA VAL A 439 -4.10 11.35 -25.08
C VAL A 439 -3.90 11.59 -26.57
N ALA A 440 -4.11 12.82 -27.03
CA ALA A 440 -3.93 13.18 -28.43
C ALA A 440 -2.45 13.22 -28.81
N VAL A 441 -2.14 12.83 -30.04
CA VAL A 441 -0.79 12.89 -30.61
C VAL A 441 -0.65 14.21 -31.37
N GLN A 442 0.41 14.95 -31.06
CA GLN A 442 0.72 16.23 -31.68
C GLN A 442 1.64 16.07 -32.90
N SER A 443 2.70 15.28 -32.75
CA SER A 443 3.66 15.03 -33.82
C SER A 443 4.18 13.61 -33.79
N VAL A 444 4.65 13.14 -34.95
CA VAL A 444 5.39 11.87 -35.09
C VAL A 444 6.65 12.14 -35.91
N ASP A 445 7.81 11.73 -35.40
CA ASP A 445 9.12 11.96 -36.04
C ASP A 445 9.39 13.44 -36.39
N GLY A 446 8.91 14.34 -35.53
CA GLY A 446 9.01 15.79 -35.73
C GLY A 446 8.05 16.37 -36.77
N VAL A 447 7.20 15.56 -37.38
CA VAL A 447 6.13 16.01 -38.29
C VAL A 447 4.86 16.28 -37.47
N VAL A 448 4.42 17.54 -37.43
CA VAL A 448 3.18 17.94 -36.78
C VAL A 448 1.99 17.38 -37.56
N LEU A 449 1.04 16.74 -36.87
CA LEU A 449 -0.16 16.19 -37.46
C LEU A 449 -1.20 17.29 -37.71
N ASP A 450 -1.81 17.30 -38.89
CA ASP A 450 -2.90 18.22 -39.24
C ASP A 450 -4.24 17.68 -38.71
N THR A 451 -4.48 17.84 -37.41
CA THR A 451 -5.67 17.30 -36.75
C THR A 451 -6.89 18.22 -36.95
N SER A 452 -8.04 17.63 -37.31
CA SER A 452 -9.29 18.36 -37.56
C SER A 452 -10.06 18.80 -36.30
N GLY A 453 -9.59 18.39 -35.10
CA GLY A 453 -10.19 18.68 -33.81
C GLY A 453 -9.85 17.63 -32.75
N ASP A 454 -10.60 17.66 -31.65
CA ASP A 454 -10.42 16.80 -30.46
C ASP A 454 -11.63 15.87 -30.24
N GLU A 455 -12.24 15.38 -31.33
CA GLU A 455 -13.49 14.60 -31.30
C GLU A 455 -13.28 13.22 -30.66
N LEU A 456 -12.27 12.50 -31.13
CA LEU A 456 -11.93 11.16 -30.68
C LEU A 456 -11.40 11.20 -29.25
N VAL A 457 -10.44 12.09 -28.94
CA VAL A 457 -9.88 12.22 -27.59
C VAL A 457 -10.95 12.60 -26.58
N SER A 458 -11.85 13.54 -26.90
CA SER A 458 -12.92 13.95 -25.97
C SER A 458 -13.88 12.81 -25.69
N THR A 459 -14.30 12.10 -26.74
CA THR A 459 -15.27 11.01 -26.62
C THR A 459 -14.66 9.81 -25.89
N PHE A 460 -13.44 9.43 -26.24
CA PHE A 460 -12.77 8.27 -25.63
C PHE A 460 -12.30 8.58 -24.21
N ALA A 461 -11.88 9.82 -23.90
CA ALA A 461 -11.55 10.20 -22.52
C ALA A 461 -12.80 10.14 -21.62
N ALA A 462 -13.93 10.69 -22.06
CA ALA A 462 -15.17 10.65 -21.28
C ALA A 462 -15.67 9.20 -21.08
N ALA A 463 -15.64 8.38 -22.14
CA ALA A 463 -15.99 6.96 -22.05
C ALA A 463 -15.03 6.18 -21.15
N LEU A 464 -13.73 6.48 -21.18
CA LEU A 464 -12.74 5.84 -20.30
C LEU A 464 -12.96 6.20 -18.83
N ASP A 465 -13.25 7.46 -18.52
CA ASP A 465 -13.55 7.88 -17.15
C ASP A 465 -14.85 7.24 -16.63
N ALA A 466 -15.89 7.15 -17.47
CA ALA A 466 -17.12 6.42 -17.13
C ALA A 466 -16.84 4.93 -16.87
N ALA A 467 -16.07 4.28 -17.75
CA ALA A 467 -15.71 2.87 -17.61
C ALA A 467 -14.91 2.62 -16.32
N HIS A 468 -13.95 3.49 -15.99
CA HIS A 468 -13.20 3.41 -14.74
C HIS A 468 -14.08 3.51 -13.50
N GLN A 469 -15.14 4.34 -13.53
CA GLN A 469 -16.05 4.51 -12.40
C GLN A 469 -17.07 3.37 -12.28
N ASN A 470 -17.64 2.93 -13.40
CA ASN A 470 -18.66 1.88 -13.46
C ASN A 470 -18.09 0.50 -13.10
N ASP A 471 -16.84 0.23 -13.48
CA ASP A 471 -16.12 -1.02 -13.20
C ASP A 471 -14.99 -0.80 -12.17
N ALA A 472 -15.26 -0.07 -11.09
CA ALA A 472 -14.29 0.18 -10.04
C ALA A 472 -14.31 -0.89 -8.93
N LEU A 473 -13.15 -1.44 -8.57
CA LEU A 473 -12.96 -2.09 -7.27
C LEU A 473 -12.82 -1.00 -6.20
N ARG A 474 -13.75 -0.97 -5.25
CA ARG A 474 -13.71 -0.01 -4.14
C ARG A 474 -12.98 -0.60 -2.93
N PRO A 475 -12.17 0.17 -2.19
CA PRO A 475 -11.59 -0.29 -0.94
C PRO A 475 -12.68 -0.62 0.08
N SER A 476 -12.61 -1.82 0.64
CA SER A 476 -13.48 -2.28 1.72
C SER A 476 -13.36 -1.35 2.91
N ILE A 477 -14.49 -1.08 3.54
CA ILE A 477 -14.53 -0.29 4.78
C ILE A 477 -14.21 -1.17 5.98
N GLU A 478 -14.44 -2.47 5.89
CA GLU A 478 -14.09 -3.45 6.92
C GLU A 478 -12.58 -3.66 7.04
N HIS A 479 -12.11 -3.85 8.28
CA HIS A 479 -10.71 -4.09 8.60
C HIS A 479 -10.18 -5.37 7.92
N PRO A 480 -9.00 -5.34 7.25
CA PRO A 480 -8.50 -6.46 6.46
C PRO A 480 -8.34 -7.79 7.20
N LEU A 481 -7.98 -7.76 8.50
CA LEU A 481 -7.88 -8.98 9.32
C LEU A 481 -9.24 -9.63 9.56
N LEU A 482 -10.30 -8.83 9.75
CA LEU A 482 -11.65 -9.35 10.00
C LEU A 482 -12.27 -9.90 8.72
N ARG A 483 -12.02 -9.23 7.59
CA ARG A 483 -12.52 -9.62 6.27
C ARG A 483 -12.13 -11.03 5.87
N ARG A 484 -10.95 -11.48 6.31
CA ARG A 484 -10.39 -12.81 6.00
C ARG A 484 -10.99 -13.94 6.82
N LEU A 485 -11.67 -13.65 7.92
CA LEU A 485 -12.25 -14.69 8.77
C LEU A 485 -13.40 -15.38 8.04
N ALA A 486 -13.40 -16.71 8.03
CA ALA A 486 -14.59 -17.47 7.68
C ALA A 486 -15.65 -17.35 8.80
N VAL A 487 -16.91 -17.62 8.48
CA VAL A 487 -17.98 -17.64 9.49
C VAL A 487 -17.65 -18.68 10.56
N GLY A 488 -17.67 -18.27 11.83
CA GLY A 488 -17.28 -19.08 12.98
C GLY A 488 -15.81 -18.97 13.39
N GLU A 489 -14.92 -18.41 12.56
CA GLU A 489 -13.52 -18.18 12.94
C GLU A 489 -13.37 -17.02 13.94
N GLU A 490 -12.32 -17.10 14.74
CA GLU A 490 -12.00 -16.14 15.80
C GLU A 490 -10.58 -15.57 15.64
N VAL A 491 -10.42 -14.28 15.91
CA VAL A 491 -9.12 -13.62 16.11
C VAL A 491 -9.16 -12.84 17.42
N GLY A 492 -8.29 -13.20 18.37
CA GLY A 492 -8.33 -12.64 19.71
C GLY A 492 -9.69 -12.85 20.37
N ASN A 493 -10.39 -11.76 20.68
CA ASN A 493 -11.72 -11.77 21.29
C ASN A 493 -12.87 -11.56 20.28
N ILE A 494 -12.59 -11.53 18.98
CA ILE A 494 -13.56 -11.25 17.91
C ILE A 494 -13.88 -12.54 17.15
N ARG A 495 -15.16 -12.87 17.01
CA ARG A 495 -15.66 -14.00 16.20
C ARG A 495 -16.52 -13.51 15.06
N ARG A 496 -16.32 -14.01 13.83
CA ARG A 496 -17.23 -13.72 12.72
C ARG A 496 -18.52 -14.52 12.84
N LEU A 497 -19.66 -13.83 12.84
CA LEU A 497 -20.99 -14.43 12.92
C LEU A 497 -21.66 -14.62 11.56
N SER A 498 -21.44 -13.69 10.63
CA SER A 498 -21.98 -13.78 9.27
C SER A 498 -21.09 -13.06 8.25
N SER A 499 -21.23 -13.44 6.99
CA SER A 499 -20.58 -12.75 5.86
C SER A 499 -21.44 -11.59 5.32
N LYS A 500 -22.77 -11.76 5.34
CA LYS A 500 -23.76 -10.75 4.89
C LYS A 500 -24.97 -10.68 5.84
N PRO A 501 -25.16 -9.59 6.62
CA PRO A 501 -24.23 -8.48 6.73
C PRO A 501 -22.92 -8.98 7.33
N SER A 502 -21.83 -8.25 7.15
CA SER A 502 -20.61 -8.57 7.88
C SER A 502 -20.86 -8.30 9.36
N ALA A 503 -20.87 -9.35 10.19
CA ALA A 503 -21.21 -9.24 11.61
C ALA A 503 -20.25 -10.03 12.49
N PHE A 504 -19.99 -9.50 13.68
CA PHE A 504 -18.99 -9.97 14.62
C PHE A 504 -19.52 -9.97 16.04
N TYR A 505 -19.14 -10.99 16.80
CA TYR A 505 -19.28 -11.02 18.24
C TYR A 505 -17.94 -10.68 18.88
N VAL A 506 -17.93 -9.73 19.81
CA VAL A 506 -16.72 -9.32 20.54
C VAL A 506 -16.88 -9.61 22.02
N ARG A 507 -16.01 -10.46 22.56
CA ARG A 507 -15.98 -10.77 23.99
C ARG A 507 -15.23 -9.70 24.76
N SER A 508 -15.80 -9.26 25.88
CA SER A 508 -15.13 -8.37 26.84
C SER A 508 -14.55 -7.11 26.17
N LEU A 509 -15.29 -6.51 25.25
CA LEU A 509 -14.91 -5.25 24.60
C LEU A 509 -14.88 -4.11 25.62
N LEU A 510 -15.80 -4.14 26.59
CA LEU A 510 -15.85 -3.24 27.72
C LEU A 510 -15.52 -4.00 29.01
N SER A 511 -14.81 -3.35 29.92
CA SER A 511 -14.68 -3.86 31.29
C SER A 511 -15.98 -3.64 32.08
N GLU A 512 -16.18 -4.37 33.18
CA GLU A 512 -17.31 -4.11 34.09
C GLU A 512 -17.33 -2.65 34.59
N ARG A 513 -16.16 -2.06 34.77
CA ARG A 513 -16.01 -0.65 35.15
C ARG A 513 -16.54 0.28 34.06
N ASP A 514 -16.24 0.00 32.79
CA ASP A 514 -16.71 0.81 31.66
C ASP A 514 -18.23 0.68 31.52
N CYS A 515 -18.76 -0.53 31.66
CA CYS A 515 -20.22 -0.74 31.69
C CYS A 515 -20.88 0.06 32.82
N GLY A 516 -20.30 0.04 34.02
CA GLY A 516 -20.77 0.84 35.16
C GLY A 516 -20.73 2.34 34.88
N ALA A 517 -19.64 2.84 34.31
CA ALA A 517 -19.45 4.24 33.97
C ALA A 517 -20.48 4.73 32.94
N ILE A 518 -20.69 3.97 31.86
CA ILE A 518 -21.68 4.29 30.82
C ILE A 518 -23.10 4.37 31.40
N LYS A 519 -23.48 3.41 32.26
CA LYS A 519 -24.79 3.43 32.94
C LYS A 519 -24.94 4.65 33.84
N ALA A 520 -23.90 5.00 34.61
CA ALA A 520 -23.92 6.17 35.47
C ALA A 520 -24.00 7.48 34.68
N MET A 521 -23.25 7.61 33.58
CA MET A 521 -23.32 8.78 32.69
C MET A 521 -24.72 8.96 32.11
N ALA A 522 -25.37 7.87 31.66
CA ALA A 522 -26.73 7.91 31.14
C ALA A 522 -27.76 8.33 32.20
N GLN A 523 -27.59 7.89 33.44
CA GLN A 523 -28.44 8.31 34.56
C GLN A 523 -28.27 9.80 34.87
N VAL A 524 -27.02 10.30 34.89
CA VAL A 524 -26.71 11.72 35.10
C VAL A 524 -27.24 12.58 33.95
N ALA A 525 -27.22 12.07 32.72
CA ALA A 525 -27.76 12.74 31.53
C ALA A 525 -29.30 12.64 31.42
N ASN A 526 -30.00 12.28 32.51
CA ASN A 526 -31.46 12.14 32.61
C ASN A 526 -32.07 11.18 31.58
N MET A 527 -32.12 9.89 31.93
CA MET A 527 -32.87 8.91 31.15
C MET A 527 -34.34 9.30 31.03
N THR A 528 -34.86 9.33 29.80
CA THR A 528 -36.25 9.67 29.52
C THR A 528 -36.98 8.48 28.92
N GLN A 529 -38.29 8.38 29.10
CA GLN A 529 -39.09 7.35 28.45
C GLN A 529 -38.96 7.50 26.92
N ALA A 530 -38.50 6.45 26.23
CA ALA A 530 -38.34 6.49 24.79
C ALA A 530 -39.70 6.71 24.12
N ARG A 531 -39.89 7.85 23.44
CA ARG A 531 -41.09 8.12 22.63
C ARG A 531 -40.86 7.63 21.20
N THR A 532 -41.83 6.87 20.68
CA THR A 532 -41.90 6.44 19.28
C THR A 532 -42.35 7.62 18.41
N TYR A 533 -41.59 7.99 17.38
CA TYR A 533 -42.12 8.75 16.24
C TYR A 533 -42.23 7.80 15.03
N GLY A 534 -43.29 7.95 14.22
CA GLY A 534 -43.46 7.20 12.96
C GLY A 534 -44.36 5.97 12.96
N GLY A 535 -45.66 6.19 12.69
CA GLY A 535 -46.53 5.36 11.83
C GLY A 535 -46.44 3.83 11.83
N GLY A 536 -46.94 3.19 12.90
CA GLY A 536 -47.48 1.81 12.83
C GLY A 536 -46.55 0.73 13.38
N THR A 537 -46.90 0.23 14.57
CA THR A 537 -46.13 -0.65 15.48
C THR A 537 -45.18 0.09 16.41
N THR A 538 -45.24 -0.21 17.71
CA THR A 538 -44.43 0.42 18.75
C THR A 538 -42.95 0.04 18.57
N ALA A 539 -42.11 0.96 18.08
CA ALA A 539 -40.70 0.69 17.77
C ALA A 539 -39.88 0.24 18.99
N ARG A 540 -40.26 0.68 20.21
CA ARG A 540 -39.64 0.27 21.49
C ARG A 540 -40.72 0.13 22.56
N THR A 541 -40.64 -0.91 23.38
CA THR A 541 -41.59 -1.13 24.50
C THR A 541 -40.84 -1.16 25.84
N LYS A 542 -41.44 -0.55 26.87
CA LYS A 542 -40.89 -0.50 28.25
C LYS A 542 -39.43 -0.03 28.33
N CYS A 543 -39.10 1.02 27.58
CA CYS A 543 -37.72 1.50 27.41
C CYS A 543 -37.53 2.94 27.90
N GLU A 544 -36.42 3.18 28.59
CA GLU A 544 -35.85 4.49 28.81
C GLU A 544 -34.57 4.65 27.98
N VAL A 545 -34.28 5.87 27.54
CA VAL A 545 -33.15 6.20 26.68
C VAL A 545 -32.44 7.46 27.18
N SER A 546 -31.12 7.48 27.03
CA SER A 546 -30.29 8.68 27.16
C SER A 546 -29.24 8.69 26.05
N TRP A 547 -28.77 9.89 25.71
CA TRP A 547 -27.69 10.10 24.74
C TRP A 547 -26.52 10.73 25.47
N ILE A 548 -25.37 10.09 25.39
CA ILE A 548 -24.14 10.58 26.02
C ILE A 548 -23.01 10.61 24.98
N SER A 549 -22.13 11.59 25.10
CA SER A 549 -20.93 11.58 24.28
C SER A 549 -20.08 10.34 24.61
N PRO A 550 -19.65 9.57 23.60
CA PRO A 550 -18.91 8.34 23.84
C PRO A 550 -17.52 8.66 24.43
N PRO A 551 -16.98 7.79 25.29
CA PRO A 551 -15.59 7.91 25.73
C PRO A 551 -14.64 7.92 24.51
N PRO A 552 -13.72 8.90 24.36
CA PRO A 552 -12.89 9.00 23.17
C PRO A 552 -12.03 7.76 22.89
N ALA A 553 -11.54 7.09 23.94
CA ALA A 553 -10.78 5.85 23.81
C ALA A 553 -11.64 4.72 23.22
N LEU A 554 -12.88 4.57 23.69
CA LEU A 554 -13.82 3.57 23.16
C LEU A 554 -14.09 3.80 21.67
N THR A 555 -14.33 5.06 21.27
CA THR A 555 -14.52 5.42 19.86
C THR A 555 -13.29 5.05 19.03
N ALA A 556 -12.09 5.41 19.48
CA ALA A 556 -10.85 5.11 18.76
C ALA A 556 -10.59 3.61 18.64
N ASP A 557 -10.77 2.85 19.72
CA ASP A 557 -10.52 1.41 19.76
C ASP A 557 -11.48 0.67 18.82
N VAL A 558 -12.77 0.99 18.85
CA VAL A 558 -13.78 0.39 17.96
C VAL A 558 -13.51 0.77 16.51
N ALA A 559 -13.15 2.03 16.25
CA ALA A 559 -12.87 2.50 14.92
C ALA A 559 -11.68 1.73 14.30
N VAL A 560 -10.57 1.61 15.03
CA VAL A 560 -9.37 0.86 14.59
C VAL A 560 -9.64 -0.65 14.50
N MET A 561 -10.51 -1.19 15.36
CA MET A 561 -10.84 -2.60 15.37
C MET A 561 -11.61 -3.04 14.12
N PHE A 562 -12.57 -2.23 13.66
CA PHE A 562 -13.51 -2.64 12.62
C PHE A 562 -13.28 -2.01 11.26
N PHE A 563 -12.74 -0.79 11.20
CA PHE A 563 -12.53 -0.13 9.92
C PHE A 563 -11.13 -0.36 9.37
N SER A 564 -11.03 -0.42 8.05
CA SER A 564 -9.75 -0.31 7.37
C SER A 564 -9.11 1.05 7.65
N PRO A 565 -7.76 1.16 7.73
CA PRO A 565 -7.08 2.44 7.87
C PRO A 565 -7.55 3.46 6.81
N GLU A 566 -7.85 2.98 5.62
CA GLU A 566 -8.36 3.77 4.50
C GLU A 566 -9.73 4.37 4.77
N ALA A 567 -10.63 3.64 5.45
CA ALA A 567 -11.95 4.13 5.82
C ALA A 567 -11.88 5.20 6.93
N LEU A 568 -10.97 5.06 7.89
CA LEU A 568 -10.79 5.99 9.01
C LEU A 568 -10.28 7.36 8.59
N GLU A 569 -9.52 7.42 7.50
CA GLU A 569 -8.92 8.68 7.03
C GLU A 569 -9.81 9.40 5.99
N ARG A 570 -11.02 8.90 5.71
CA ARG A 570 -11.96 9.56 4.80
C ARG A 570 -12.58 10.80 5.45
N PRO A 571 -12.58 11.97 4.77
CA PRO A 571 -13.22 13.17 5.28
C PRO A 571 -14.73 12.96 5.40
N GLY A 572 -15.34 13.45 6.50
CA GLY A 572 -16.76 13.27 6.79
C GLY A 572 -17.12 11.96 7.49
N GLY A 573 -16.13 11.15 7.90
CA GLY A 573 -16.31 10.07 8.87
C GLY A 573 -16.52 10.61 10.30
N GLY A 574 -17.03 9.75 11.18
CA GLY A 574 -17.25 10.09 12.59
C GLY A 574 -18.10 9.07 13.32
N CYS A 575 -18.39 9.33 14.58
CA CYS A 575 -19.34 8.55 15.38
C CYS A 575 -20.46 9.46 15.90
N GLU A 576 -21.65 8.88 16.07
CA GLU A 576 -22.77 9.52 16.75
C GLU A 576 -22.59 9.45 18.27
N ASP A 577 -23.39 10.22 19.01
CA ASP A 577 -23.50 10.04 20.46
C ASP A 577 -23.97 8.63 20.80
N LEU A 578 -23.51 8.11 21.94
CA LEU A 578 -23.87 6.79 22.41
C LEU A 578 -25.33 6.79 22.89
N GLN A 579 -26.17 5.96 22.27
CA GLN A 579 -27.55 5.77 22.71
C GLN A 579 -27.58 4.67 23.78
N VAL A 580 -27.77 5.06 25.05
CA VAL A 580 -27.86 4.12 26.17
C VAL A 580 -29.32 3.84 26.47
N LEU A 581 -29.70 2.55 26.49
CA LEU A 581 -31.07 2.10 26.67
C LEU A 581 -31.21 1.20 27.88
N ARG A 582 -32.27 1.43 28.66
CA ARG A 582 -32.72 0.56 29.74
C ARG A 582 -34.10 0.04 29.44
N TYR A 583 -34.22 -1.26 29.27
CA TYR A 583 -35.49 -1.95 29.07
C TYR A 583 -35.91 -2.65 30.36
N ALA A 584 -37.15 -2.45 30.78
CA ALA A 584 -37.75 -3.31 31.78
C ALA A 584 -38.05 -4.70 31.17
N GLU A 585 -38.34 -5.68 32.03
CA GLU A 585 -38.59 -7.07 31.64
C GLU A 585 -39.65 -7.19 30.52
N GLY A 586 -39.32 -7.99 29.49
CA GLY A 586 -40.11 -8.17 28.28
C GLY A 586 -40.02 -7.01 27.28
N GLY A 587 -39.25 -5.95 27.58
CA GLY A 587 -38.98 -4.84 26.68
C GLY A 587 -37.97 -5.22 25.58
N GLY A 588 -38.09 -4.54 24.44
CA GLY A 588 -37.23 -4.71 23.27
C GLY A 588 -37.53 -3.67 22.19
N TYR A 589 -36.90 -3.83 21.01
CA TYR A 589 -37.14 -3.01 19.83
C TYR A 589 -37.58 -3.86 18.63
N SER A 590 -38.40 -3.29 17.76
CA SER A 590 -38.95 -3.98 16.58
C SER A 590 -37.90 -4.20 15.49
N MET A 591 -38.23 -5.05 14.52
CA MET A 591 -37.43 -5.22 13.31
C MET A 591 -37.20 -3.87 12.62
N HIS A 592 -35.94 -3.55 12.31
CA HIS A 592 -35.58 -2.34 11.58
C HIS A 592 -34.19 -2.48 10.95
N HIS A 593 -33.83 -1.50 10.13
CA HIS A 593 -32.48 -1.27 9.61
C HIS A 593 -32.02 0.11 10.11
N ASP A 594 -30.74 0.27 10.47
CA ASP A 594 -30.28 1.51 11.14
C ASP A 594 -30.24 2.76 10.24
N GLY A 595 -30.19 2.58 8.92
CA GLY A 595 -30.38 3.65 7.92
C GLY A 595 -29.35 4.78 8.02
N ASN A 596 -29.73 6.00 7.58
CA ASN A 596 -28.99 7.26 7.77
C ASN A 596 -27.49 7.23 7.44
N ALA A 597 -27.08 6.48 6.41
CA ALA A 597 -25.69 6.31 6.02
C ALA A 597 -24.75 5.85 7.16
N ARG A 598 -25.29 5.14 8.17
CA ARG A 598 -24.52 4.49 9.22
C ARG A 598 -23.81 3.28 8.63
N ALA A 599 -22.47 3.27 8.73
CA ALA A 599 -21.62 2.23 8.17
C ALA A 599 -21.53 1.01 9.09
N LEU A 600 -21.31 1.25 10.38
CA LEU A 600 -21.14 0.23 11.41
C LEU A 600 -22.04 0.53 12.61
N THR A 601 -22.73 -0.49 13.07
CA THR A 601 -23.45 -0.50 14.34
C THR A 601 -22.73 -1.38 15.33
N VAL A 602 -22.44 -0.84 16.53
CA VAL A 602 -21.91 -1.61 17.66
C VAL A 602 -22.89 -1.54 18.83
N LEU A 603 -23.45 -2.69 19.18
CA LEU A 603 -24.35 -2.89 20.29
C LEU A 603 -23.60 -3.49 21.48
N TYR A 604 -23.43 -2.73 22.56
CA TYR A 604 -22.81 -3.19 23.80
C TYR A 604 -23.83 -3.76 24.77
N TYR A 605 -23.55 -4.92 25.36
CA TYR A 605 -24.34 -5.53 26.43
C TYR A 605 -23.80 -5.10 27.80
N LEU A 606 -24.43 -4.11 28.45
CA LEU A 606 -23.87 -3.45 29.65
C LEU A 606 -24.14 -4.20 30.97
N ASN A 607 -24.97 -5.23 30.93
CA ASN A 607 -25.25 -6.10 32.08
C ASN A 607 -25.42 -7.58 31.70
N GLY A 608 -25.07 -7.96 30.46
CA GLY A 608 -25.20 -9.34 29.98
C GLY A 608 -26.64 -9.83 29.82
N VAL A 609 -27.62 -8.93 29.73
CA VAL A 609 -29.03 -9.30 29.53
C VAL A 609 -29.50 -8.88 28.15
N GLY A 610 -30.22 -9.79 27.50
CA GLY A 610 -30.91 -9.56 26.25
C GLY A 610 -30.22 -10.19 25.05
N GLU A 611 -31.00 -10.34 23.99
CA GLU A 611 -30.57 -11.03 22.78
C GLU A 611 -30.87 -10.16 21.57
N THR A 612 -30.06 -10.32 20.53
CA THR A 612 -30.20 -9.61 19.26
C THR A 612 -30.18 -10.62 18.12
N TRP A 613 -31.09 -10.43 17.17
CA TRP A 613 -31.30 -11.34 16.06
C TRP A 613 -31.19 -10.61 14.73
N LEU A 614 -30.36 -11.14 13.83
CA LEU A 614 -30.19 -10.77 12.44
C LEU A 614 -30.84 -11.85 11.55
N PRO A 615 -32.14 -11.73 11.24
CA PRO A 615 -32.92 -12.77 10.54
C PRO A 615 -32.41 -13.15 9.15
N LEU A 616 -31.84 -12.19 8.43
CA LEU A 616 -31.45 -12.37 7.02
C LEU A 616 -29.94 -12.61 6.86
N ALA A 617 -29.23 -12.86 7.97
CA ALA A 617 -27.81 -13.16 7.95
C ALA A 617 -27.52 -14.38 7.04
N ASP A 618 -26.67 -14.17 6.05
CA ASP A 618 -26.23 -15.07 5.00
C ASP A 618 -27.36 -15.71 4.16
N ALA A 619 -28.57 -15.14 4.16
CA ALA A 619 -29.73 -15.67 3.44
C ALA A 619 -29.73 -15.29 1.93
N PRO A 620 -29.67 -16.27 1.00
CA PRO A 620 -29.80 -16.01 -0.43
C PRO A 620 -31.25 -16.17 -0.94
N PRO A 621 -31.69 -15.42 -1.98
CA PRO A 621 -31.01 -14.28 -2.60
C PRO A 621 -31.09 -13.02 -1.72
N ARG A 622 -30.16 -12.07 -1.89
CA ARG A 622 -30.16 -10.83 -1.11
C ARG A 622 -31.47 -10.03 -1.25
N PRO A 623 -31.89 -9.27 -0.23
CA PRO A 623 -33.05 -8.39 -0.34
C PRO A 623 -32.79 -7.26 -1.34
N LYS A 624 -33.82 -6.89 -2.11
CA LYS A 624 -33.70 -5.84 -3.15
C LYS A 624 -33.76 -4.44 -2.57
N ASN A 625 -34.49 -4.27 -1.48
CA ASN A 625 -34.71 -3.00 -0.78
C ASN A 625 -35.23 -3.27 0.66
N GLY A 626 -35.42 -2.21 1.45
CA GLY A 626 -35.90 -2.33 2.83
C GLY A 626 -37.29 -2.97 2.96
N GLU A 627 -38.22 -2.70 2.05
CA GLU A 627 -39.57 -3.31 2.07
C GLU A 627 -39.49 -4.83 1.89
N ASP A 628 -38.70 -5.30 0.92
CA ASP A 628 -38.44 -6.70 0.67
C ASP A 628 -37.75 -7.38 1.87
N ALA A 629 -36.77 -6.72 2.48
CA ALA A 629 -36.10 -7.23 3.68
C ALA A 629 -37.07 -7.42 4.85
N MET A 630 -37.88 -6.40 5.15
CA MET A 630 -38.86 -6.46 6.23
C MET A 630 -39.92 -7.55 5.99
N ALA A 631 -40.43 -7.68 4.76
CA ALA A 631 -41.42 -8.69 4.41
C ALA A 631 -40.89 -10.13 4.50
N ARG A 632 -39.60 -10.34 4.21
CA ARG A 632 -38.93 -11.63 4.37
C ARG A 632 -38.65 -11.94 5.83
N ALA A 633 -38.04 -10.99 6.55
CA ALA A 633 -37.68 -11.13 7.95
C ALA A 633 -38.88 -11.43 8.85
N ALA A 634 -40.06 -10.88 8.53
CA ALA A 634 -41.31 -11.12 9.28
C ALA A 634 -41.80 -12.59 9.24
N LYS A 635 -41.28 -13.43 8.34
CA LYS A 635 -41.67 -14.84 8.16
C LYS A 635 -40.70 -15.83 8.81
N LEU A 636 -39.60 -15.34 9.38
CA LEU A 636 -38.52 -16.17 9.90
C LEU A 636 -38.62 -16.35 11.42
N ASP A 637 -38.00 -17.40 11.93
CA ASP A 637 -37.99 -17.75 13.35
C ASP A 637 -36.58 -17.59 13.95
N PRO A 638 -36.40 -16.85 15.06
CA PRO A 638 -35.10 -16.66 15.70
C PRO A 638 -34.41 -17.93 16.23
N ASP A 639 -35.12 -19.04 16.37
CA ASP A 639 -34.56 -20.32 16.80
C ASP A 639 -33.99 -21.13 15.62
N THR A 640 -34.42 -20.86 14.38
CA THR A 640 -34.04 -21.65 13.19
C THR A 640 -33.34 -20.85 12.09
N ASP A 641 -33.57 -19.54 12.02
CA ASP A 641 -33.15 -18.71 10.91
C ASP A 641 -32.19 -17.60 11.33
N GLY A 642 -31.24 -17.28 10.45
CA GLY A 642 -30.31 -16.17 10.62
C GLY A 642 -29.32 -16.35 11.78
N VAL A 643 -28.83 -15.23 12.32
CA VAL A 643 -27.85 -15.19 13.41
C VAL A 643 -28.49 -14.59 14.65
N ARG A 644 -28.38 -15.29 15.78
CA ARG A 644 -28.84 -14.82 17.08
C ARG A 644 -27.69 -14.81 18.09
N VAL A 645 -27.51 -13.68 18.76
CA VAL A 645 -26.65 -13.58 19.94
C VAL A 645 -27.46 -13.97 21.15
N THR A 646 -27.11 -15.11 21.76
CA THR A 646 -27.74 -15.65 22.97
C THR A 646 -26.81 -15.51 24.16
N ALA A 647 -27.37 -15.21 25.34
CA ALA A 647 -26.67 -15.12 26.62
C ALA A 647 -25.32 -14.36 26.61
N PRO A 648 -25.30 -13.08 26.19
CA PRO A 648 -24.07 -12.28 26.20
C PRO A 648 -23.58 -12.03 27.64
N ALA A 649 -22.27 -11.90 27.84
CA ALA A 649 -21.73 -11.42 29.11
C ALA A 649 -21.80 -9.88 29.20
N ALA A 650 -21.71 -9.34 30.41
CA ALA A 650 -21.53 -7.91 30.57
C ALA A 650 -20.20 -7.48 29.94
N GLY A 651 -20.25 -6.48 29.07
CA GLY A 651 -19.11 -5.95 28.33
C GLY A 651 -18.87 -6.60 26.97
N ASP A 652 -19.63 -7.63 26.61
CA ASP A 652 -19.63 -8.17 25.25
C ASP A 652 -20.32 -7.20 24.28
N ALA A 653 -20.03 -7.33 22.99
CA ALA A 653 -20.64 -6.52 21.95
C ALA A 653 -20.98 -7.32 20.69
N LEU A 654 -22.01 -6.87 19.99
CA LEU A 654 -22.34 -7.28 18.63
C LEU A 654 -22.02 -6.09 17.70
N ALA A 655 -21.17 -6.31 16.71
CA ALA A 655 -20.83 -5.30 15.70
C ALA A 655 -21.24 -5.79 14.32
N PHE A 656 -21.91 -4.97 13.51
CA PHE A 656 -22.29 -5.35 12.15
C PHE A 656 -22.34 -4.14 11.21
N PHE A 657 -21.95 -4.38 9.96
CA PHE A 657 -21.97 -3.37 8.90
C PHE A 657 -23.35 -3.28 8.26
N SER A 658 -23.84 -2.05 8.04
CA SER A 658 -25.12 -1.77 7.40
C SER A 658 -24.98 -1.32 5.94
N LEU A 659 -23.75 -1.24 5.44
CA LEU A 659 -23.44 -0.89 4.05
C LEU A 659 -22.73 -2.05 3.36
N ASP A 660 -22.95 -2.18 2.05
CA ASP A 660 -22.21 -3.12 1.24
C ASP A 660 -20.83 -2.52 0.87
N ASP A 661 -19.78 -3.21 1.28
CA ASP A 661 -18.39 -2.83 1.03
C ASP A 661 -18.00 -2.69 -0.46
N SER A 662 -18.79 -3.20 -1.41
CA SER A 662 -18.47 -3.12 -2.84
C SER A 662 -18.92 -1.82 -3.50
N ASP A 663 -20.09 -1.29 -3.12
CA ASP A 663 -20.71 -0.13 -3.77
C ASP A 663 -21.17 0.98 -2.80
N GLY A 664 -21.11 0.73 -1.49
CA GLY A 664 -21.54 1.67 -0.45
C GLY A 664 -23.06 1.79 -0.29
N SER A 665 -23.84 0.94 -0.97
CA SER A 665 -25.29 0.87 -0.83
C SER A 665 -25.70 0.24 0.51
N TYR A 666 -26.96 0.37 0.89
CA TYR A 666 -27.47 -0.29 2.10
C TYR A 666 -27.44 -1.82 1.95
N ASP A 667 -26.79 -2.51 2.88
CA ASP A 667 -26.90 -3.96 3.01
C ASP A 667 -28.18 -4.31 3.78
N TRP A 668 -29.29 -4.41 3.05
CA TRP A 668 -30.60 -4.69 3.63
C TRP A 668 -30.71 -6.03 4.37
N SER A 669 -29.70 -6.91 4.29
CA SER A 669 -29.64 -8.09 5.15
C SER A 669 -29.33 -7.75 6.62
N ALA A 670 -28.84 -6.53 6.91
CA ALA A 670 -28.57 -6.00 8.24
C ALA A 670 -29.82 -5.59 9.05
N VAL A 671 -31.02 -5.91 8.55
CA VAL A 671 -32.23 -5.81 9.37
C VAL A 671 -32.07 -6.65 10.63
N HIS A 672 -32.49 -6.11 11.76
CA HIS A 672 -32.29 -6.77 13.05
C HIS A 672 -33.33 -6.32 14.08
N ARG A 673 -33.46 -7.10 15.16
CA ARG A 673 -34.32 -6.79 16.32
C ARG A 673 -33.75 -7.30 17.63
N ALA A 674 -34.16 -6.69 18.74
CA ALA A 674 -34.00 -7.31 20.05
C ALA A 674 -35.13 -8.30 20.29
N LEU A 675 -34.79 -9.43 20.92
CA LEU A 675 -35.80 -10.34 21.46
C LEU A 675 -36.23 -9.90 22.86
N PRO A 676 -37.45 -10.26 23.31
CA PRO A 676 -37.94 -9.91 24.64
C PRO A 676 -36.96 -10.36 25.73
N SER A 677 -36.59 -9.42 26.60
CA SER A 677 -35.65 -9.66 27.69
C SER A 677 -36.28 -10.49 28.82
N THR A 678 -35.49 -11.37 29.44
CA THR A 678 -35.84 -12.17 30.62
C THR A 678 -35.68 -11.41 31.95
N GLY A 679 -35.25 -10.15 31.90
CA GLY A 679 -34.99 -9.28 33.05
C GLY A 679 -34.67 -7.86 32.59
N GLU A 680 -34.25 -6.97 33.51
CA GLU A 680 -33.83 -5.61 33.13
C GLU A 680 -32.62 -5.67 32.20
N LYS A 681 -32.74 -5.09 31.01
CA LYS A 681 -31.70 -5.09 29.98
C LYS A 681 -31.09 -3.69 29.86
N TRP A 682 -29.76 -3.63 29.95
CA TRP A 682 -29.00 -2.42 29.65
C TRP A 682 -28.12 -2.65 28.43
N VAL A 683 -28.32 -1.82 27.41
CA VAL A 683 -27.52 -1.85 26.19
C VAL A 683 -27.14 -0.45 25.75
N ALA A 684 -26.10 -0.34 24.93
CA ALA A 684 -25.77 0.91 24.27
C ALA A 684 -25.49 0.70 22.78
N ASN A 685 -26.07 1.53 21.93
CA ASN A 685 -25.79 1.57 20.49
C ASN A 685 -24.76 2.66 20.20
N HIS A 686 -23.79 2.32 19.37
CA HIS A 686 -22.77 3.22 18.87
C HIS A 686 -22.71 3.11 17.35
N TRP A 687 -23.03 4.20 16.68
CA TRP A 687 -23.07 4.25 15.22
C TRP A 687 -21.90 5.03 14.67
N PHE A 688 -21.29 4.48 13.64
CA PHE A 688 -20.19 5.10 12.93
C PHE A 688 -20.57 5.39 11.49
N ARG A 689 -20.08 6.50 10.96
CA ARG A 689 -20.22 6.93 9.58
C ARG A 689 -18.85 6.97 8.93
N VAL A 690 -18.80 6.66 7.63
CA VAL A 690 -17.58 6.73 6.81
C VAL A 690 -17.87 7.64 5.62
N GLY A 691 -17.04 8.66 5.40
CA GLY A 691 -17.24 9.60 4.30
C GLY A 691 -16.94 9.01 2.91
N GLY A 692 -17.45 9.67 1.85
CA GLY A 692 -16.97 9.48 0.47
C GLY A 692 -17.46 8.23 -0.30
N LEU A 693 -18.40 7.43 0.22
CA LEU A 693 -18.89 6.22 -0.44
C LEU A 693 -19.92 6.43 -1.56
N GLY A 694 -20.24 7.67 -1.96
CA GLY A 694 -21.44 7.92 -2.77
C GLY A 694 -22.71 7.54 -2.00
N LEU A 695 -22.67 7.71 -0.68
CA LEU A 695 -23.73 7.33 0.25
C LEU A 695 -25.07 7.91 -0.21
N PRO A 696 -26.17 7.16 -0.09
CA PRO A 696 -27.48 7.74 -0.28
C PRO A 696 -27.60 8.97 0.62
N THR A 697 -28.04 10.10 0.03
CA THR A 697 -28.30 11.32 0.80
C THR A 697 -29.16 10.97 2.01
N PRO A 698 -28.78 11.40 3.23
CA PRO A 698 -29.61 11.22 4.41
C PRO A 698 -31.02 11.72 4.06
N ASP A 699 -32.05 10.90 4.28
CA ASP A 699 -33.41 11.42 4.16
C ASP A 699 -33.63 12.31 5.38
N PRO A 700 -33.83 13.62 5.23
CA PRO A 700 -34.08 14.50 6.37
C PRO A 700 -35.37 14.15 7.13
N ARG A 701 -36.19 13.23 6.60
CA ARG A 701 -37.34 12.64 7.30
C ARG A 701 -36.95 11.48 8.23
N GLU A 702 -35.80 10.85 8.05
CA GLU A 702 -35.28 9.79 8.95
C GLU A 702 -34.64 10.34 10.22
N ASP A 703 -34.15 11.58 10.23
CA ASP A 703 -33.68 12.28 11.45
C ASP A 703 -34.84 12.70 12.39
N MET A 704 -36.09 12.53 11.94
CA MET A 704 -37.32 12.89 12.66
C MET A 704 -38.25 11.68 12.93
N LEU A 705 -37.75 10.44 12.76
CA LEU A 705 -38.45 9.18 13.01
C LEU A 705 -37.90 8.43 14.24
#